data_AF-A0A1H6UPE8-F1
#
_entry.id   AF-A0A1H6UPE8-F1
#
_cell.length_a   1.000
_cell.length_b   1.000
_cell.length_c   1.000
_cell.angle_alpha   90.00
_cell.angle_beta   90.00
_cell.angle_gamma   90.00
#
_symmetry.space_group_name_H-M   'P 1'
#
loop_
_entity.id
_entity.type
_entity.pdbx_description
1 polymer ?
#
loop_
_entity_poly.entity_id
_entity_poly.type
_entity_poly.pdbx_seq_one_letter_code
_entity_poly.pdbx_strand_id
1 'polypeptide(L)'
;MKKWMVFMALVSLLLSGCNRADDTPESEVPRSISGIYPHLAYYNEEGECGTGAVVPWADKLWVVTYGPHFPFGSSDKLYAINPDLSFTTREESIGGTPANRMIHRESEQLFIGPYAIDKSGEVRTISYETMPGRHTGNARHLTDPANMIYYGTMEEGFYEVDVHSLETKTLYVDGNVTRKEGEMAQEAELLLGAHGKGLYSGQGVMVYSNNGETGQEALKDFSIEAGALYEWDGADWHLIRRNQFVEVTGPGGIYGNPNPDTDPIWATGWDHKSVILGVRDADEGWEFFRLPKASHSYDGAHGWNTEWPRIRDVGTEEAPDYLMTMHGMFWKFPETFQKGQTAGIRPRSAYLKVIGDFTRWQDGLVFGCDDSAQREFLNKRSAKGNIEGPGQSNSNLWFTAMDMPDKLGPTTANGAIWLDEEVAANVPSEPMLFSGWQEKNVWLQNQGDKAVTFTLEIDRSGKGEWEELEQVSLDRAESSWLSFDQDAKGEWIRVQSDVATRATVHVSFSNPENRSAYQENIFQGIRSIEEDEFMGGLLYGLGDNRRKLGIAARRYQGESTENAGYYEMDEKLQLVRVDNPETEAFINKGFAIPKNVFEVDAASVLITDDRGRRWRLPKGDEAFTEPSLEGKLRIAREVATERDLFNCHGTFYELPAENADGFAKIRPVASHTLRINDYASYRGMLLLTGANPEAAETNEHIIVSEDGELAVWAGVIDDLWKLGKPVGKGGPWAQSPVKSGVPSDPYLFAFYDRRELALNHNAPEPVTFTIQFEPIGHGPWMDWKQVQVSPGETYRETFPDELEARWIRLVADKNCEATAQLSYE
;
A
#
# COMPACT_ATOMS: atom_id res chain seq x y z
N MET A 1 -19.50 -78.52 34.09
CA MET A 1 -18.65 -77.90 33.05
C MET A 1 -19.38 -77.76 31.70
N LYS A 2 -20.60 -77.18 31.70
CA LYS A 2 -21.35 -76.91 30.45
C LYS A 2 -22.19 -75.61 30.52
N LYS A 3 -21.97 -74.77 31.53
CA LYS A 3 -22.58 -73.44 31.68
C LYS A 3 -21.57 -72.28 31.61
N TRP A 4 -20.28 -72.56 31.46
CA TRP A 4 -19.23 -71.54 31.29
C TRP A 4 -18.69 -71.41 29.86
N MET A 5 -18.97 -72.38 28.97
CA MET A 5 -18.56 -72.31 27.56
C MET A 5 -19.54 -71.53 26.66
N VAL A 6 -20.80 -71.37 27.07
CA VAL A 6 -21.78 -70.59 26.29
C VAL A 6 -21.66 -69.08 26.55
N PHE A 7 -21.13 -68.68 27.72
CA PHE A 7 -20.91 -67.26 28.03
C PHE A 7 -19.64 -66.71 27.33
N MET A 8 -18.62 -67.56 27.11
CA MET A 8 -17.39 -67.14 26.43
C MET A 8 -17.53 -67.05 24.90
N ALA A 9 -18.43 -67.82 24.29
CA ALA A 9 -18.70 -67.78 22.84
C ALA A 9 -19.62 -66.63 22.41
N LEU A 10 -20.46 -66.09 23.30
CA LEU A 10 -21.28 -64.91 22.99
C LEU A 10 -20.50 -63.59 23.16
N VAL A 11 -19.49 -63.55 24.03
CA VAL A 11 -18.64 -62.36 24.23
C VAL A 11 -17.58 -62.22 23.13
N SER A 12 -17.18 -63.32 22.47
CA SER A 12 -16.22 -63.28 21.34
C SER A 12 -16.87 -63.04 19.96
N LEU A 13 -18.21 -63.05 19.86
CA LEU A 13 -18.95 -62.65 18.65
C LEU A 13 -19.55 -61.23 18.74
N LEU A 14 -19.45 -60.57 19.89
CA LEU A 14 -19.80 -59.15 20.09
C LEU A 14 -18.59 -58.19 20.03
N LEU A 15 -17.37 -58.72 19.86
CA LEU A 15 -16.12 -57.94 19.78
C LEU A 15 -15.49 -57.90 18.38
N SER A 16 -16.17 -58.43 17.34
CA SER A 16 -15.66 -58.49 15.97
C SER A 16 -16.54 -57.75 14.95
N GLY A 17 -17.38 -56.82 15.40
CA GLY A 17 -18.36 -56.15 14.54
C GLY A 17 -18.74 -54.77 15.04
N CYS A 18 -17.77 -53.88 15.24
CA CYS A 18 -17.90 -52.41 15.18
C CYS A 18 -16.49 -51.78 15.22
N ASN A 19 -15.68 -52.05 14.20
CA ASN A 19 -14.71 -51.08 13.70
C ASN A 19 -15.19 -50.71 12.28
N ARG A 20 -16.32 -50.00 12.21
CA ARG A 20 -16.41 -48.96 11.19
C ARG A 20 -15.56 -47.86 11.79
N ALA A 21 -14.37 -47.65 11.23
CA ALA A 21 -13.83 -46.31 11.24
C ALA A 21 -14.98 -45.44 10.74
N ASP A 22 -15.40 -44.49 11.56
CA ASP A 22 -16.14 -43.36 11.03
C ASP A 22 -15.23 -42.80 9.94
N ASP A 23 -15.56 -43.08 8.67
CA ASP A 23 -15.19 -42.25 7.53
C ASP A 23 -15.89 -40.90 7.77
N THR A 24 -15.48 -40.19 8.81
CA THR A 24 -15.56 -38.75 8.84
C THR A 24 -14.59 -38.38 7.72
N PRO A 25 -15.05 -37.81 6.60
CA PRO A 25 -14.11 -37.33 5.61
C PRO A 25 -13.12 -36.44 6.37
N GLU A 26 -11.83 -36.80 6.37
CA GLU A 26 -10.80 -35.86 6.77
C GLU A 26 -11.13 -34.57 6.02
N SER A 27 -11.50 -33.51 6.75
CA SER A 27 -11.78 -32.24 6.10
C SER A 27 -10.47 -31.85 5.42
N GLU A 28 -10.46 -31.96 4.10
CA GLU A 28 -9.29 -31.64 3.30
C GLU A 28 -8.86 -30.22 3.68
N VAL A 29 -7.68 -30.08 4.28
CA VAL A 29 -7.17 -28.78 4.70
C VAL A 29 -7.18 -27.88 3.47
N PRO A 30 -7.92 -26.75 3.48
CA PRO A 30 -8.03 -25.93 2.29
C PRO A 30 -6.65 -25.49 1.81
N ARG A 31 -6.38 -25.64 0.51
CA ARG A 31 -5.09 -25.28 -0.08
C ARG A 31 -4.85 -23.78 0.11
N SER A 32 -3.67 -23.42 0.61
CA SER A 32 -3.22 -22.05 0.81
C SER A 32 -1.85 -21.86 0.20
N ILE A 33 -1.61 -20.69 -0.39
CA ILE A 33 -0.30 -20.29 -0.90
C ILE A 33 -0.01 -18.90 -0.32
N SER A 34 1.09 -18.76 0.43
CA SER A 34 1.46 -17.52 1.14
C SER A 34 0.36 -16.92 2.02
N GLY A 35 -0.50 -17.77 2.60
CA GLY A 35 -1.60 -17.32 3.45
C GLY A 35 -2.85 -16.86 2.70
N ILE A 36 -2.89 -17.04 1.37
CA ILE A 36 -4.08 -16.81 0.55
C ILE A 36 -4.78 -18.14 0.31
N TYR A 37 -6.07 -18.19 0.65
CA TYR A 37 -6.93 -19.34 0.39
C TYR A 37 -7.81 -19.04 -0.83
N PRO A 38 -7.53 -19.61 -2.01
CA PRO A 38 -8.22 -19.18 -3.24
C PRO A 38 -9.73 -19.46 -3.24
N HIS A 39 -10.21 -20.42 -2.43
CA HIS A 39 -11.64 -20.71 -2.26
C HIS A 39 -12.41 -19.63 -1.50
N LEU A 40 -11.72 -18.77 -0.73
CA LEU A 40 -12.31 -17.64 0.00
C LEU A 40 -12.45 -16.38 -0.86
N ALA A 41 -11.90 -16.36 -2.08
CA ALA A 41 -11.97 -15.20 -2.94
C ALA A 41 -13.43 -14.85 -3.28
N TYR A 42 -13.76 -13.58 -3.10
CA TYR A 42 -15.06 -13.01 -3.39
C TYR A 42 -15.03 -12.22 -4.70
N TYR A 43 -16.20 -12.16 -5.34
CA TYR A 43 -16.42 -11.58 -6.66
C TYR A 43 -17.74 -10.84 -6.66
N ASN A 44 -17.80 -9.75 -7.41
CA ASN A 44 -19.02 -8.98 -7.62
C ASN A 44 -19.20 -8.65 -9.12
N GLU A 45 -20.23 -7.88 -9.47
CA GLU A 45 -20.59 -7.47 -10.84
C GLU A 45 -20.13 -6.02 -11.14
N GLU A 46 -19.52 -5.37 -10.15
CA GLU A 46 -19.14 -3.98 -10.14
C GLU A 46 -17.67 -3.77 -10.55
N GLY A 47 -17.26 -2.51 -10.66
CA GLY A 47 -15.92 -2.11 -11.14
C GLY A 47 -14.77 -2.36 -10.16
N GLU A 48 -15.06 -2.65 -8.89
CA GLU A 48 -14.12 -2.85 -7.78
C GLU A 48 -14.72 -3.88 -6.83
N CYS A 49 -13.90 -4.64 -6.11
CA CYS A 49 -14.37 -5.59 -5.11
C CYS A 49 -13.34 -5.70 -3.97
N GLY A 50 -13.48 -4.84 -2.97
CA GLY A 50 -12.60 -4.82 -1.79
C GLY A 50 -13.28 -5.35 -0.53
N THR A 51 -12.50 -5.59 0.51
CA THR A 51 -13.03 -5.83 1.87
C THR A 51 -13.22 -4.52 2.62
N GLY A 52 -14.45 -4.25 3.04
CA GLY A 52 -14.77 -3.05 3.82
C GLY A 52 -14.48 -3.21 5.32
N ALA A 53 -14.74 -4.40 5.85
CA ALA A 53 -14.54 -4.71 7.26
C ALA A 53 -14.33 -6.21 7.52
N VAL A 54 -13.47 -6.53 8.48
CA VAL A 54 -13.20 -7.89 8.98
C VAL A 54 -13.29 -7.91 10.50
N VAL A 55 -14.24 -8.65 11.07
CA VAL A 55 -14.48 -8.64 12.53
C VAL A 55 -14.71 -10.04 13.10
N PRO A 56 -13.95 -10.48 14.12
CA PRO A 56 -14.25 -11.65 14.93
C PRO A 56 -15.47 -11.38 15.82
N TRP A 57 -16.54 -12.17 15.65
CA TRP A 57 -17.74 -12.05 16.47
C TRP A 57 -18.57 -13.34 16.45
N ALA A 58 -19.13 -13.72 17.59
CA ALA A 58 -19.95 -14.93 17.74
C ALA A 58 -19.27 -16.20 17.15
N ASP A 59 -18.01 -16.43 17.54
CA ASP A 59 -17.16 -17.55 17.11
C ASP A 59 -16.93 -17.68 15.60
N LYS A 60 -17.15 -16.59 14.85
CA LYS A 60 -16.94 -16.51 13.40
C LYS A 60 -16.15 -15.28 13.02
N LEU A 61 -15.53 -15.34 11.85
CA LEU A 61 -14.95 -14.18 11.20
C LEU A 61 -15.97 -13.62 10.21
N TRP A 62 -16.44 -12.40 10.47
CA TRP A 62 -17.39 -11.70 9.62
C TRP A 62 -16.66 -10.79 8.64
N VAL A 63 -17.05 -10.86 7.38
CA VAL A 63 -16.44 -10.08 6.29
C VAL A 63 -17.54 -9.44 5.47
N VAL A 64 -17.44 -8.13 5.26
CA VAL A 64 -18.31 -7.41 4.32
C VAL A 64 -17.46 -6.90 3.15
N THR A 65 -17.94 -7.13 1.93
CA THR A 65 -17.29 -6.61 0.72
C THR A 65 -17.99 -5.34 0.23
N TYR A 66 -17.31 -4.60 -0.63
CA TYR A 66 -17.85 -3.39 -1.25
C TYR A 66 -17.53 -3.28 -2.74
N GLY A 67 -18.40 -2.57 -3.46
CA GLY A 67 -18.14 -1.99 -4.77
C GLY A 67 -17.86 -0.49 -4.67
N PRO A 68 -17.44 0.18 -5.75
CA PRO A 68 -16.86 1.53 -5.70
C PRO A 68 -17.82 2.62 -5.19
N HIS A 69 -19.00 2.76 -5.80
CA HIS A 69 -19.97 3.80 -5.46
C HIS A 69 -21.42 3.31 -5.51
N PHE A 70 -21.82 2.54 -4.48
CA PHE A 70 -23.13 1.88 -4.40
C PHE A 70 -23.89 2.26 -3.11
N PRO A 71 -24.51 3.45 -3.05
CA PRO A 71 -25.21 3.94 -1.86
C PRO A 71 -26.59 3.28 -1.61
N PHE A 72 -27.08 2.46 -2.55
CA PHE A 72 -28.41 1.84 -2.49
C PHE A 72 -28.37 0.31 -2.65
N GLY A 73 -27.21 -0.30 -2.39
CA GLY A 73 -26.97 -1.74 -2.55
C GLY A 73 -26.27 -2.11 -3.85
N SER A 74 -25.75 -3.33 -3.91
CA SER A 74 -24.94 -3.88 -5.00
C SER A 74 -24.95 -5.41 -4.97
N SER A 75 -24.16 -6.06 -5.83
CA SER A 75 -23.95 -7.51 -5.80
C SER A 75 -22.98 -7.99 -4.70
N ASP A 76 -22.35 -7.08 -3.95
CA ASP A 76 -21.49 -7.37 -2.81
C ASP A 76 -22.19 -8.14 -1.70
N LYS A 77 -21.39 -8.73 -0.79
CA LYS A 77 -21.86 -9.75 0.14
C LYS A 77 -21.36 -9.55 1.56
N LEU A 78 -22.13 -10.11 2.49
CA LEU A 78 -21.73 -10.40 3.86
C LEU A 78 -21.43 -11.90 3.95
N TYR A 79 -20.25 -12.21 4.50
CA TYR A 79 -19.77 -13.57 4.71
C TYR A 79 -19.58 -13.85 6.20
N ALA A 80 -19.90 -15.08 6.60
CA ALA A 80 -19.55 -15.63 7.91
C ALA A 80 -18.62 -16.82 7.70
N ILE A 81 -17.37 -16.71 8.15
CA ILE A 81 -16.32 -17.73 7.99
C ILE A 81 -16.12 -18.44 9.34
N ASN A 82 -16.15 -19.77 9.31
CA ASN A 82 -15.92 -20.61 10.48
C ASN A 82 -14.42 -20.83 10.72
N PRO A 83 -14.03 -21.31 11.92
CA PRO A 83 -12.63 -21.62 12.22
C PRO A 83 -11.94 -22.61 11.26
N ASP A 84 -12.71 -23.49 10.61
CA ASP A 84 -12.24 -24.45 9.60
C ASP A 84 -12.15 -23.86 8.17
N LEU A 85 -12.38 -22.55 8.03
CA LEU A 85 -12.39 -21.80 6.76
C LEU A 85 -13.50 -22.20 5.78
N SER A 86 -14.50 -22.96 6.23
CA SER A 86 -15.79 -23.00 5.56
C SER A 86 -16.51 -21.66 5.76
N PHE A 87 -17.29 -21.23 4.76
CA PHE A 87 -18.01 -19.95 4.86
C PHE A 87 -19.45 -20.06 4.39
N THR A 88 -20.28 -19.13 4.87
CA THR A 88 -21.66 -18.94 4.43
C THR A 88 -21.81 -17.52 3.88
N THR A 89 -22.26 -17.40 2.64
CA THR A 89 -22.79 -16.14 2.11
C THR A 89 -24.15 -15.90 2.75
N ARG A 90 -24.32 -14.76 3.41
CA ARG A 90 -25.57 -14.41 4.12
C ARG A 90 -26.65 -13.99 3.13
N GLU A 91 -27.84 -14.58 3.25
CA GLU A 91 -29.00 -14.25 2.42
C GLU A 91 -29.56 -12.86 2.76
N GLU A 92 -29.27 -12.37 3.96
CA GLU A 92 -29.66 -11.04 4.44
C GLU A 92 -28.89 -9.91 3.76
N SER A 93 -27.86 -10.24 2.98
CA SER A 93 -26.96 -9.29 2.35
C SER A 93 -27.62 -8.51 1.21
N ILE A 94 -27.52 -7.18 1.29
CA ILE A 94 -28.03 -6.21 0.31
C ILE A 94 -26.92 -5.43 -0.41
N GLY A 95 -25.66 -5.84 -0.25
CA GLY A 95 -24.49 -5.20 -0.85
C GLY A 95 -24.30 -3.73 -0.46
N GLY A 96 -23.66 -2.96 -1.35
CA GLY A 96 -23.40 -1.52 -1.24
C GLY A 96 -21.90 -1.19 -1.17
N THR A 97 -21.58 -0.01 -0.62
CA THR A 97 -20.20 0.37 -0.29
C THR A 97 -19.98 0.57 1.23
N PRO A 98 -20.10 -0.49 2.05
CA PRO A 98 -19.83 -0.39 3.48
C PRO A 98 -18.37 -0.61 3.85
N ALA A 99 -17.85 0.15 4.81
CA ALA A 99 -16.59 -0.12 5.53
C ALA A 99 -16.66 0.18 7.04
N ASN A 100 -17.87 0.47 7.51
CA ASN A 100 -18.18 0.75 8.89
C ASN A 100 -18.29 -0.55 9.69
N ARG A 101 -17.86 -0.49 10.96
CA ARG A 101 -18.10 -1.54 11.95
C ARG A 101 -18.04 -1.00 13.37
N MET A 102 -18.77 -1.63 14.27
CA MET A 102 -18.67 -1.40 15.71
C MET A 102 -19.28 -2.58 16.47
N ILE A 103 -18.63 -3.05 17.53
CA ILE A 103 -19.24 -3.97 18.49
C ILE A 103 -19.88 -3.12 19.60
N HIS A 104 -21.21 -3.12 19.63
CA HIS A 104 -22.00 -2.38 20.61
C HIS A 104 -22.18 -3.23 21.87
N ARG A 105 -21.46 -2.86 22.94
CA ARG A 105 -21.35 -3.64 24.19
C ARG A 105 -22.70 -3.84 24.85
N GLU A 106 -23.50 -2.79 24.92
CA GLU A 106 -24.76 -2.75 25.68
C GLU A 106 -25.84 -3.64 25.06
N SER A 107 -25.85 -3.78 23.74
CA SER A 107 -26.80 -4.65 23.05
C SER A 107 -26.25 -6.03 22.72
N GLU A 108 -24.96 -6.28 22.95
CA GLU A 108 -24.25 -7.50 22.53
C GLU A 108 -24.44 -7.79 21.03
N GLN A 109 -24.18 -6.77 20.19
CA GLN A 109 -24.31 -6.89 18.73
C GLN A 109 -23.08 -6.32 18.02
N LEU A 110 -22.69 -6.99 16.93
CA LEU A 110 -21.81 -6.43 15.91
C LEU A 110 -22.67 -5.69 14.88
N PHE A 111 -22.41 -4.40 14.73
CA PHE A 111 -22.86 -3.61 13.58
C PHE A 111 -21.75 -3.59 12.54
N ILE A 112 -22.02 -4.05 11.32
CA ILE A 112 -21.06 -4.12 10.22
C ILE A 112 -21.82 -3.84 8.92
N GLY A 113 -21.43 -2.82 8.15
CA GLY A 113 -22.27 -2.37 7.04
C GLY A 113 -23.69 -2.01 7.50
N PRO A 114 -24.73 -2.29 6.70
CA PRO A 114 -26.13 -2.13 7.10
C PRO A 114 -26.65 -3.29 7.98
N TYR A 115 -25.77 -4.13 8.55
CA TYR A 115 -26.18 -5.35 9.26
C TYR A 115 -25.95 -5.22 10.76
N ALA A 116 -26.89 -5.75 11.55
CA ALA A 116 -26.78 -5.96 12.98
C ALA A 116 -26.76 -7.47 13.25
N ILE A 117 -25.72 -7.95 13.94
CA ILE A 117 -25.45 -9.36 14.16
C ILE A 117 -25.39 -9.61 15.66
N ASP A 118 -26.31 -10.39 16.19
CA ASP A 118 -26.34 -10.69 17.62
C ASP A 118 -25.26 -11.69 18.05
N LYS A 119 -25.15 -11.93 19.35
CA LYS A 119 -24.19 -12.88 19.92
C LYS A 119 -24.41 -14.35 19.51
N SER A 120 -25.56 -14.69 18.93
CA SER A 120 -25.83 -16.02 18.37
C SER A 120 -25.46 -16.11 16.87
N GLY A 121 -25.14 -14.98 16.25
CA GLY A 121 -24.86 -14.86 14.82
C GLY A 121 -26.11 -14.69 13.96
N GLU A 122 -27.25 -14.33 14.54
CA GLU A 122 -28.46 -13.96 13.79
C GLU A 122 -28.26 -12.57 13.16
N VAL A 123 -28.54 -12.46 11.87
CA VAL A 123 -28.31 -11.24 11.08
C VAL A 123 -29.64 -10.54 10.84
N ARG A 124 -29.68 -9.22 11.10
CA ARG A 124 -30.78 -8.32 10.74
C ARG A 124 -30.24 -7.20 9.87
N THR A 125 -31.04 -6.76 8.90
CA THR A 125 -30.62 -5.78 7.89
C THR A 125 -31.38 -4.47 8.03
N ILE A 126 -30.65 -3.36 8.04
CA ILE A 126 -31.17 -2.00 7.96
C ILE A 126 -31.36 -1.65 6.47
N SER A 127 -32.55 -1.20 6.09
CA SER A 127 -32.85 -0.89 4.69
C SER A 127 -32.14 0.38 4.20
N TYR A 128 -31.59 0.34 2.99
CA TYR A 128 -31.12 1.56 2.31
C TYR A 128 -32.25 2.54 1.99
N GLU A 129 -33.53 2.13 2.04
CA GLU A 129 -34.66 3.07 1.91
C GLU A 129 -34.74 4.05 3.08
N THR A 130 -34.33 3.61 4.28
CA THR A 130 -34.39 4.40 5.52
C THR A 130 -33.02 4.89 5.97
N MET A 131 -31.93 4.32 5.44
CA MET A 131 -30.55 4.71 5.70
C MET A 131 -29.68 4.60 4.43
N PRO A 132 -29.95 5.40 3.39
CA PRO A 132 -29.16 5.39 2.15
C PRO A 132 -27.73 5.88 2.37
N GLY A 133 -26.82 5.49 1.50
CA GLY A 133 -25.45 5.99 1.46
C GLY A 133 -24.38 4.91 1.56
N ARG A 134 -23.13 5.32 1.36
CA ARG A 134 -21.95 4.45 1.48
C ARG A 134 -21.47 4.48 2.93
N HIS A 135 -21.90 3.54 3.76
CA HIS A 135 -21.63 3.56 5.21
C HIS A 135 -20.13 3.46 5.49
N THR A 136 -19.53 4.49 6.10
CA THR A 136 -18.07 4.56 6.30
C THR A 136 -17.62 4.39 7.74
N GLY A 137 -18.46 4.76 8.72
CA GLY A 137 -18.11 4.58 10.13
C GLY A 137 -19.34 4.52 11.04
N ASN A 138 -19.11 3.95 12.23
CA ASN A 138 -20.06 3.90 13.33
C ASN A 138 -19.44 4.57 14.56
N ALA A 139 -20.27 5.24 15.36
CA ALA A 139 -19.83 5.85 16.61
C ALA A 139 -20.84 5.62 17.73
N ARG A 140 -20.37 5.69 18.98
CA ARG A 140 -21.25 5.61 20.16
C ARG A 140 -22.13 6.86 20.20
N HIS A 141 -23.37 6.70 20.64
CA HIS A 141 -24.27 7.84 20.78
C HIS A 141 -23.83 8.77 21.91
N LEU A 142 -23.87 10.09 21.68
CA LEU A 142 -23.36 11.07 22.67
C LEU A 142 -24.21 11.14 23.93
N THR A 143 -25.54 10.97 23.81
CA THR A 143 -26.48 11.19 24.92
C THR A 143 -27.28 9.95 25.35
N ASP A 144 -27.23 8.88 24.56
CA ASP A 144 -27.96 7.62 24.81
C ASP A 144 -27.15 6.42 24.29
N PRO A 145 -25.90 6.24 24.78
CA PRO A 145 -25.00 5.21 24.29
C PRO A 145 -25.44 3.78 24.61
N ALA A 146 -26.52 3.59 25.38
CA ALA A 146 -27.02 2.26 25.72
C ALA A 146 -28.02 1.71 24.70
N ASN A 147 -28.78 2.59 24.04
CA ASN A 147 -29.88 2.20 23.16
C ASN A 147 -29.66 2.66 21.71
N MET A 148 -28.73 3.58 21.46
CA MET A 148 -28.54 4.21 20.17
C MET A 148 -27.10 4.10 19.68
N ILE A 149 -26.94 4.06 18.36
CA ILE A 149 -25.66 4.11 17.65
C ILE A 149 -25.74 5.13 16.51
N TYR A 150 -24.62 5.80 16.21
CA TYR A 150 -24.51 6.66 15.04
C TYR A 150 -23.93 5.93 13.85
N TYR A 151 -24.45 6.26 12.68
CA TYR A 151 -23.91 5.89 11.37
C TYR A 151 -23.52 7.15 10.60
N GLY A 152 -22.37 7.09 9.93
CA GLY A 152 -21.91 8.11 8.99
C GLY A 152 -21.62 7.50 7.62
N THR A 153 -21.92 8.23 6.55
CA THR A 153 -21.65 7.81 5.17
C THR A 153 -20.54 8.64 4.52
N MET A 154 -20.06 8.19 3.35
CA MET A 154 -19.04 8.90 2.58
C MET A 154 -19.51 10.25 2.02
N GLU A 155 -20.81 10.38 1.76
CA GLU A 155 -21.47 11.60 1.26
C GLU A 155 -22.32 12.26 2.37
N GLU A 156 -21.80 12.27 3.60
CA GLU A 156 -22.27 13.17 4.67
C GLU A 156 -23.72 12.90 5.16
N GLY A 157 -24.21 11.68 4.96
CA GLY A 157 -25.41 11.16 5.61
C GLY A 157 -25.10 10.72 7.03
N PHE A 158 -25.83 11.26 8.00
CA PHE A 158 -25.67 10.93 9.42
C PHE A 158 -27.00 10.47 10.01
N TYR A 159 -26.97 9.35 10.72
CA TYR A 159 -28.17 8.67 11.23
C TYR A 159 -27.99 8.22 12.67
N GLU A 160 -29.07 8.28 13.43
CA GLU A 160 -29.27 7.59 14.70
C GLU A 160 -30.02 6.28 14.44
N VAL A 161 -29.58 5.18 15.04
CA VAL A 161 -30.25 3.88 14.92
C VAL A 161 -30.50 3.30 16.30
N ASP A 162 -31.74 2.89 16.56
CA ASP A 162 -32.09 2.11 17.76
C ASP A 162 -31.53 0.69 17.61
N VAL A 163 -30.67 0.29 18.54
CA VAL A 163 -29.94 -0.99 18.43
C VAL A 163 -30.85 -2.22 18.57
N HIS A 164 -32.03 -2.07 19.15
CA HIS A 164 -32.99 -3.14 19.38
C HIS A 164 -33.98 -3.28 18.23
N SER A 165 -34.57 -2.18 17.75
CA SER A 165 -35.60 -2.18 16.71
C SER A 165 -35.04 -2.00 15.29
N LEU A 166 -33.85 -1.42 15.15
CA LEU A 166 -33.24 -0.94 13.90
C LEU A 166 -34.02 0.20 13.23
N GLU A 167 -34.89 0.89 13.97
CA GLU A 167 -35.51 2.13 13.49
C GLU A 167 -34.44 3.22 13.33
N THR A 168 -34.47 3.90 12.18
CA THR A 168 -33.49 4.92 11.81
C THR A 168 -34.08 6.32 11.89
N LYS A 169 -33.28 7.26 12.36
CA LYS A 169 -33.59 8.70 12.36
C LYS A 169 -32.47 9.44 11.66
N THR A 170 -32.80 10.16 10.60
CA THR A 170 -31.85 10.98 9.85
C THR A 170 -31.55 12.27 10.61
N LEU A 171 -30.26 12.51 10.88
CA LEU A 171 -29.75 13.79 11.37
C LEU A 171 -29.44 14.73 10.21
N TYR A 172 -28.71 14.19 9.22
CA TYR A 172 -28.33 14.88 7.99
C TYR A 172 -28.53 13.92 6.82
N VAL A 173 -29.10 14.43 5.73
CA VAL A 173 -29.45 13.63 4.56
C VAL A 173 -28.20 13.38 3.73
N ASP A 174 -27.98 12.13 3.33
CA ASP A 174 -26.88 11.74 2.44
C ASP A 174 -26.94 12.46 1.09
N GLY A 175 -25.79 12.97 0.64
CA GLY A 175 -25.63 13.72 -0.60
C GLY A 175 -26.13 12.96 -1.83
N ASN A 176 -26.06 11.62 -1.86
CA ASN A 176 -26.59 10.83 -2.98
C ASN A 176 -28.11 10.93 -3.13
N VAL A 177 -28.83 11.33 -2.09
CA VAL A 177 -30.30 11.54 -2.13
C VAL A 177 -30.63 12.93 -2.68
N THR A 178 -29.81 13.94 -2.38
CA THR A 178 -30.04 15.35 -2.75
C THR A 178 -29.25 15.79 -3.98
N ARG A 179 -28.36 14.94 -4.51
CA ARG A 179 -27.46 15.25 -5.63
C ARG A 179 -28.22 15.74 -6.85
N LYS A 180 -27.71 16.81 -7.47
CA LYS A 180 -28.25 17.38 -8.69
C LYS A 180 -27.62 16.73 -9.92
N GLU A 181 -28.34 16.80 -11.04
CA GLU A 181 -27.81 16.34 -12.33
C GLU A 181 -26.58 17.16 -12.73
N GLY A 182 -25.45 16.48 -12.95
CA GLY A 182 -24.18 17.10 -13.38
C GLY A 182 -23.12 17.27 -12.28
N GLU A 183 -23.48 17.08 -11.01
CA GLU A 183 -22.53 17.05 -9.88
C GLU A 183 -21.69 15.74 -9.90
N MET A 184 -20.47 15.79 -9.36
CA MET A 184 -19.64 14.58 -9.25
C MET A 184 -20.26 13.60 -8.25
N ALA A 185 -19.98 12.30 -8.41
CA ALA A 185 -20.64 11.27 -7.61
C ALA A 185 -20.39 11.42 -6.09
N GLN A 186 -19.21 11.95 -5.73
CA GLN A 186 -18.74 12.14 -4.36
C GLN A 186 -19.04 13.54 -3.80
N GLU A 187 -19.78 14.37 -4.52
CA GLU A 187 -20.09 15.74 -4.11
C GLU A 187 -21.24 15.75 -3.09
N ALA A 188 -21.03 16.47 -1.98
CA ALA A 188 -22.01 16.71 -0.93
C ALA A 188 -21.86 18.15 -0.43
N GLU A 189 -22.96 18.76 0.04
CA GLU A 189 -23.02 20.20 0.36
C GLU A 189 -22.73 20.51 1.85
N LEU A 190 -22.74 19.51 2.75
CA LEU A 190 -22.72 19.76 4.19
C LEU A 190 -21.32 20.13 4.68
N LEU A 191 -20.29 19.38 4.24
CA LEU A 191 -18.91 19.55 4.69
C LEU A 191 -17.98 19.81 3.48
N LEU A 192 -16.83 20.47 3.73
CA LEU A 192 -15.76 20.56 2.73
C LEU A 192 -15.02 19.24 2.60
N GLY A 193 -14.50 19.00 1.39
CA GLY A 193 -13.87 17.75 1.01
C GLY A 193 -14.90 16.74 0.52
N ALA A 194 -14.46 15.52 0.23
CA ALA A 194 -15.29 14.46 -0.29
C ALA A 194 -14.79 13.11 0.19
N HIS A 195 -15.58 12.05 -0.06
CA HIS A 195 -15.18 10.68 0.20
C HIS A 195 -14.88 10.44 1.69
N GLY A 196 -15.93 10.48 2.52
CA GLY A 196 -15.83 10.18 3.95
C GLY A 196 -15.19 8.83 4.23
N LYS A 197 -14.46 8.74 5.34
CA LYS A 197 -13.67 7.55 5.69
C LYS A 197 -13.85 7.13 7.14
N GLY A 198 -13.68 8.04 8.09
CA GLY A 198 -13.69 7.73 9.51
C GLY A 198 -14.85 8.40 10.26
N LEU A 199 -15.35 7.72 11.28
CA LEU A 199 -16.31 8.25 12.25
C LEU A 199 -15.99 7.69 13.63
N TYR A 200 -15.92 8.56 14.64
CA TYR A 200 -15.73 8.14 16.03
C TYR A 200 -16.42 9.12 16.98
N SER A 201 -16.55 8.76 18.26
CA SER A 201 -17.12 9.64 19.28
C SER A 201 -16.37 9.51 20.59
N GLY A 202 -16.20 10.64 21.27
CA GLY A 202 -15.56 10.75 22.57
C GLY A 202 -15.49 12.22 22.97
N GLN A 203 -15.21 12.48 24.24
CA GLN A 203 -14.98 13.82 24.79
C GLN A 203 -16.12 14.81 24.47
N GLY A 204 -17.36 14.30 24.43
CA GLY A 204 -18.57 15.07 24.12
C GLY A 204 -18.80 15.41 22.65
N VAL A 205 -17.98 14.91 21.72
CA VAL A 205 -18.10 15.18 20.28
C VAL A 205 -18.13 13.91 19.44
N MET A 206 -18.75 14.00 18.27
CA MET A 206 -18.58 13.04 17.18
C MET A 206 -17.56 13.62 16.19
N VAL A 207 -16.58 12.83 15.77
CA VAL A 207 -15.52 13.24 14.86
C VAL A 207 -15.68 12.51 13.54
N TYR A 208 -15.61 13.25 12.44
CA TYR A 208 -15.74 12.72 11.08
C TYR A 208 -14.55 13.13 10.23
N SER A 209 -14.12 12.24 9.35
CA SER A 209 -13.02 12.51 8.42
C SER A 209 -13.38 12.15 6.98
N ASN A 210 -12.86 12.93 6.04
CA ASN A 210 -12.92 12.66 4.62
C ASN A 210 -11.54 12.89 3.97
N ASN A 211 -11.27 12.21 2.85
CA ASN A 211 -9.93 12.15 2.28
C ASN A 211 -9.82 12.63 0.83
N GLY A 212 -10.92 13.08 0.22
CA GLY A 212 -10.96 13.46 -1.19
C GLY A 212 -11.28 14.92 -1.40
N GLU A 213 -11.11 15.34 -2.65
CA GLU A 213 -11.61 16.60 -3.18
C GLU A 213 -12.31 16.34 -4.52
N THR A 214 -13.38 17.08 -4.80
CA THR A 214 -14.07 16.97 -6.10
C THR A 214 -13.44 17.90 -7.13
N GLY A 215 -13.74 17.66 -8.41
CA GLY A 215 -13.29 18.50 -9.52
C GLY A 215 -12.14 17.91 -10.34
N GLN A 216 -11.89 18.53 -11.49
CA GLN A 216 -10.93 18.04 -12.48
C GLN A 216 -9.46 18.17 -12.06
N GLU A 217 -9.17 19.08 -11.12
CA GLU A 217 -7.82 19.30 -10.61
C GLU A 217 -7.37 18.15 -9.71
N ALA A 218 -8.26 17.66 -8.84
CA ALA A 218 -8.02 16.52 -7.95
C ALA A 218 -7.67 15.21 -8.68
N LEU A 219 -8.03 15.11 -9.97
CA LEU A 219 -7.70 13.95 -10.82
C LEU A 219 -6.28 14.02 -11.42
N LYS A 220 -5.56 15.13 -11.25
CA LYS A 220 -4.28 15.40 -11.93
C LYS A 220 -3.19 15.90 -10.99
N ASP A 221 -3.55 16.77 -10.06
CA ASP A 221 -2.65 17.41 -9.13
C ASP A 221 -2.86 16.85 -7.73
N PHE A 222 -1.91 16.04 -7.29
CA PHE A 222 -1.89 15.42 -5.96
C PHE A 222 -1.58 16.42 -4.84
N SER A 223 -1.12 17.63 -5.16
CA SER A 223 -0.59 18.59 -4.18
C SER A 223 -1.64 19.58 -3.67
N ILE A 224 -2.81 19.63 -4.28
CA ILE A 224 -3.89 20.54 -3.88
C ILE A 224 -4.40 20.24 -2.47
N GLU A 225 -5.04 21.25 -1.86
CA GLU A 225 -5.76 21.04 -0.61
C GLU A 225 -6.94 20.08 -0.85
N ALA A 226 -7.00 18.98 -0.11
CA ALA A 226 -8.01 17.95 -0.25
C ALA A 226 -8.35 17.35 1.12
N GLY A 227 -9.59 16.89 1.29
CA GLY A 227 -10.07 16.24 2.50
C GLY A 227 -10.22 17.17 3.72
N ALA A 228 -10.78 16.65 4.80
CA ALA A 228 -11.00 17.39 6.03
C ALA A 228 -11.24 16.52 7.26
N LEU A 229 -11.01 17.11 8.43
CA LEU A 229 -11.36 16.59 9.75
C LEU A 229 -12.36 17.55 10.42
N TYR A 230 -13.44 17.00 10.98
CA TYR A 230 -14.50 17.76 11.62
C TYR A 230 -14.88 17.22 13.00
N GLU A 231 -15.39 18.10 13.85
CA GLU A 231 -16.13 17.77 15.08
C GLU A 231 -17.59 18.17 14.96
N TRP A 232 -18.47 17.38 15.56
CA TRP A 232 -19.87 17.69 15.77
C TRP A 232 -20.19 17.67 17.27
N ASP A 233 -20.74 18.77 17.76
CA ASP A 233 -21.03 18.99 19.20
C ASP A 233 -22.43 18.54 19.63
N GLY A 234 -23.15 17.84 18.74
CA GLY A 234 -24.57 17.51 18.92
C GLY A 234 -25.53 18.49 18.25
N ALA A 235 -25.01 19.61 17.73
CA ALA A 235 -25.76 20.60 16.96
C ALA A 235 -25.03 20.94 15.65
N ASP A 236 -23.83 21.52 15.75
CA ASP A 236 -23.10 22.11 14.63
C ASP A 236 -21.81 21.36 14.30
N TRP A 237 -21.44 21.33 13.02
CA TRP A 237 -20.17 20.82 12.53
C TRP A 237 -19.09 21.91 12.53
N HIS A 238 -17.92 21.60 13.06
CA HIS A 238 -16.77 22.49 13.19
C HIS A 238 -15.58 21.91 12.42
N LEU A 239 -15.06 22.67 11.45
CA LEU A 239 -13.86 22.30 10.72
C LEU A 239 -12.63 22.40 11.62
N ILE A 240 -11.91 21.29 11.76
CA ILE A 240 -10.65 21.23 12.52
C ILE A 240 -9.47 21.46 11.59
N ARG A 241 -9.44 20.78 10.44
CA ARG A 241 -8.30 20.82 9.53
C ARG A 241 -8.67 20.43 8.10
N ARG A 242 -8.04 21.07 7.12
CA ARG A 242 -8.15 20.78 5.68
C ARG A 242 -6.95 19.98 5.19
N ASN A 243 -7.04 18.67 5.30
CA ASN A 243 -6.08 17.69 4.78
C ASN A 243 -6.79 16.34 4.59
N GLN A 244 -6.17 15.40 3.89
CA GLN A 244 -6.79 14.10 3.65
C GLN A 244 -6.73 13.28 4.94
N PHE A 245 -7.87 12.77 5.43
CA PHE A 245 -7.93 11.94 6.65
C PHE A 245 -8.76 10.66 6.44
N VAL A 246 -8.26 9.52 6.92
CA VAL A 246 -8.84 8.19 6.66
C VAL A 246 -9.36 7.44 7.88
N GLU A 247 -8.74 7.61 9.05
CA GLU A 247 -9.19 6.95 10.28
C GLU A 247 -9.44 8.00 11.35
N VAL A 248 -10.52 7.79 12.10
CA VAL A 248 -10.72 8.37 13.42
C VAL A 248 -11.08 7.23 14.36
N THR A 249 -10.35 7.11 15.46
CA THR A 249 -10.50 6.01 16.43
C THR A 249 -9.95 6.45 17.79
N GLY A 250 -9.95 5.56 18.78
CA GLY A 250 -9.25 5.76 20.05
C GLY A 250 -8.80 4.41 20.62
N PRO A 251 -8.31 4.38 21.87
CA PRO A 251 -7.95 3.14 22.56
C PRO A 251 -9.09 2.11 22.55
N GLY A 252 -10.35 2.54 22.59
CA GLY A 252 -11.47 1.61 22.54
C GLY A 252 -11.69 0.90 21.21
N GLY A 253 -11.03 1.33 20.13
CA GLY A 253 -11.17 0.76 18.79
C GLY A 253 -12.64 0.60 18.38
N ILE A 254 -12.98 -0.56 17.82
CA ILE A 254 -14.35 -0.87 17.35
C ILE A 254 -15.40 -1.00 18.46
N TYR A 255 -15.03 -0.88 19.73
CA TYR A 255 -15.99 -0.88 20.84
C TYR A 255 -16.36 0.53 21.31
N GLY A 256 -15.65 1.55 20.84
CA GLY A 256 -15.67 2.90 21.41
C GLY A 256 -14.87 3.00 22.71
N ASN A 257 -14.43 4.22 23.06
CA ASN A 257 -13.56 4.47 24.20
C ASN A 257 -14.18 3.99 25.53
N PRO A 258 -13.43 3.27 26.38
CA PRO A 258 -13.92 2.81 27.68
C PRO A 258 -14.21 3.96 28.65
N ASN A 259 -13.43 5.04 28.62
CA ASN A 259 -13.67 6.28 29.36
C ASN A 259 -13.92 7.42 28.36
N PRO A 260 -15.12 7.52 27.77
CA PRO A 260 -15.38 8.43 26.67
C PRO A 260 -15.14 9.89 27.04
N ASP A 261 -15.26 10.30 28.30
CA ASP A 261 -15.02 11.69 28.72
C ASP A 261 -13.55 12.13 28.68
N THR A 262 -12.60 11.18 28.76
CA THR A 262 -11.18 11.48 28.98
C THR A 262 -10.23 10.79 28.01
N ASP A 263 -10.58 9.61 27.50
CA ASP A 263 -9.71 8.88 26.59
C ASP A 263 -9.49 9.69 25.30
N PRO A 264 -8.27 9.66 24.72
CA PRO A 264 -7.96 10.41 23.52
C PRO A 264 -8.76 9.93 22.31
N ILE A 265 -8.93 10.84 21.35
CA ILE A 265 -9.32 10.50 19.98
C ILE A 265 -8.09 10.68 19.09
N TRP A 266 -7.80 9.69 18.26
CA TRP A 266 -6.73 9.70 17.27
C TRP A 266 -7.30 9.87 15.88
N ALA A 267 -6.59 10.61 15.03
CA ALA A 267 -6.90 10.74 13.62
C ALA A 267 -5.64 10.49 12.79
N THR A 268 -5.74 9.76 11.67
CA THR A 268 -4.64 9.60 10.72
C THR A 268 -5.02 10.12 9.34
N GLY A 269 -4.07 10.83 8.74
CA GLY A 269 -4.24 11.51 7.47
C GLY A 269 -2.91 11.79 6.79
N TRP A 270 -2.91 12.62 5.75
CA TRP A 270 -1.70 13.06 5.06
C TRP A 270 -1.95 14.34 4.28
N ASP A 271 -0.83 14.94 3.89
CA ASP A 271 -0.73 15.87 2.78
C ASP A 271 0.34 15.36 1.80
N HIS A 272 0.66 16.11 0.75
CA HIS A 272 1.69 15.70 -0.21
C HIS A 272 3.13 15.68 0.39
N LYS A 273 3.32 16.11 1.63
CA LYS A 273 4.62 16.21 2.32
C LYS A 273 4.86 15.04 3.26
N SER A 274 3.86 14.63 4.03
CA SER A 274 3.99 13.59 5.06
C SER A 274 2.65 13.00 5.48
N VAL A 275 2.70 11.92 6.27
CA VAL A 275 1.55 11.49 7.07
C VAL A 275 1.29 12.52 8.17
N ILE A 276 0.03 12.66 8.58
CA ILE A 276 -0.46 13.48 9.69
C ILE A 276 -1.07 12.54 10.73
N LEU A 277 -0.69 12.71 12.00
CA LEU A 277 -1.30 12.07 13.15
C LEU A 277 -1.87 13.15 14.06
N GLY A 278 -3.17 13.14 14.29
CA GLY A 278 -3.85 14.00 15.24
C GLY A 278 -4.16 13.25 16.53
N VAL A 279 -4.06 13.94 17.67
CA VAL A 279 -4.60 13.49 18.95
C VAL A 279 -5.41 14.60 19.60
N ARG A 280 -6.61 14.26 20.07
CA ARG A 280 -7.52 15.18 20.75
C ARG A 280 -7.49 14.94 22.25
N ASP A 281 -7.23 16.02 22.98
CA ASP A 281 -7.42 16.10 24.42
C ASP A 281 -8.76 16.76 24.76
N ALA A 282 -9.41 16.31 25.84
CA ALA A 282 -10.73 16.77 26.23
C ALA A 282 -10.75 18.26 26.62
N ASP A 283 -9.68 18.75 27.24
CA ASP A 283 -9.58 20.12 27.77
C ASP A 283 -8.83 21.04 26.80
N GLU A 284 -7.83 20.52 26.08
CA GLU A 284 -6.91 21.32 25.27
C GLU A 284 -7.11 21.22 23.75
N GLY A 285 -7.97 20.32 23.27
CA GLY A 285 -8.26 20.14 21.84
C GLY A 285 -7.18 19.36 21.08
N TRP A 286 -7.07 19.62 19.77
CA TRP A 286 -6.19 18.86 18.87
C TRP A 286 -4.72 19.28 18.91
N GLU A 287 -3.84 18.30 18.88
CA GLU A 287 -2.42 18.43 18.56
C GLU A 287 -2.07 17.52 17.38
N PHE A 288 -1.17 17.97 16.50
CA PHE A 288 -0.81 17.26 15.28
C PHE A 288 0.69 17.01 15.16
N PHE A 289 1.01 15.83 14.62
CA PHE A 289 2.34 15.29 14.42
C PHE A 289 2.47 14.80 12.98
N ARG A 290 3.71 14.63 12.51
CA ARG A 290 4.04 14.12 11.18
C ARG A 290 4.80 12.81 11.26
N LEU A 291 4.48 11.87 10.35
CA LEU A 291 5.23 10.63 10.15
C LEU A 291 5.73 10.57 8.70
N PRO A 292 6.88 9.94 8.43
CA PRO A 292 7.37 9.78 7.06
C PRO A 292 6.53 8.73 6.29
N LYS A 293 6.57 8.79 4.95
CA LYS A 293 5.89 7.88 4.04
C LYS A 293 6.86 6.81 3.51
N ALA A 294 6.45 5.54 3.53
CA ALA A 294 7.18 4.46 2.85
C ALA A 294 6.77 4.34 1.36
N SER A 295 5.52 4.66 1.06
CA SER A 295 4.93 4.64 -0.28
C SER A 295 4.14 5.91 -0.56
N HIS A 296 4.19 6.33 -1.83
CA HIS A 296 3.46 7.48 -2.36
C HIS A 296 2.29 7.08 -3.26
N SER A 297 1.97 5.79 -3.36
CA SER A 297 0.86 5.29 -4.18
C SER A 297 -0.51 5.86 -3.76
N TYR A 298 -0.61 6.32 -2.51
CA TYR A 298 -1.81 6.83 -1.85
C TYR A 298 -2.07 8.33 -2.11
N ASP A 299 -1.13 9.07 -2.71
CA ASP A 299 -1.10 10.54 -2.70
C ASP A 299 -2.20 11.23 -3.53
N GLY A 300 -3.04 10.49 -4.26
CA GLY A 300 -4.08 11.08 -5.12
C GLY A 300 -5.07 11.96 -4.34
N ALA A 301 -5.26 13.21 -4.77
CA ALA A 301 -6.09 14.20 -4.08
C ALA A 301 -7.61 13.88 -4.11
N HIS A 302 -8.08 13.11 -5.09
CA HIS A 302 -9.48 12.64 -5.13
C HIS A 302 -9.82 11.60 -4.05
N GLY A 303 -8.80 10.96 -3.45
CA GLY A 303 -8.95 10.08 -2.29
C GLY A 303 -9.30 8.61 -2.56
N TRP A 304 -9.23 8.11 -3.81
CA TRP A 304 -9.59 6.71 -4.14
C TRP A 304 -8.39 5.76 -4.17
N ASN A 305 -7.15 6.27 -4.29
CA ASN A 305 -5.89 5.51 -4.22
C ASN A 305 -5.60 4.84 -2.85
N THR A 306 -6.59 4.81 -1.97
CA THR A 306 -6.51 4.34 -0.60
C THR A 306 -7.88 3.87 -0.13
N GLU A 307 -7.86 2.79 0.63
CA GLU A 307 -9.02 2.17 1.24
C GLU A 307 -9.20 2.83 2.60
N TRP A 308 -9.05 2.08 3.69
CA TRP A 308 -9.08 2.64 5.04
C TRP A 308 -7.93 2.07 5.86
N PRO A 309 -6.71 2.62 5.76
CA PRO A 309 -5.65 2.35 6.71
C PRO A 309 -6.16 2.58 8.15
N ARG A 310 -5.88 1.66 9.08
CA ARG A 310 -6.51 1.62 10.42
C ARG A 310 -5.48 1.66 11.55
N ILE A 311 -5.96 1.97 12.76
CA ILE A 311 -5.31 1.61 14.03
C ILE A 311 -6.21 0.58 14.75
N ARG A 312 -5.66 -0.59 15.09
CA ARG A 312 -6.40 -1.66 15.78
C ARG A 312 -5.53 -2.36 16.81
N ASP A 313 -6.13 -2.70 17.94
CA ASP A 313 -5.57 -3.70 18.83
C ASP A 313 -5.67 -5.09 18.17
N VAL A 314 -4.52 -5.73 17.98
CA VAL A 314 -4.39 -7.10 17.47
C VAL A 314 -3.79 -8.04 18.54
N GLY A 315 -3.67 -7.56 19.77
CA GLY A 315 -3.18 -8.31 20.92
C GLY A 315 -4.20 -9.28 21.50
N THR A 316 -4.00 -9.66 22.76
CA THR A 316 -5.02 -10.31 23.59
C THR A 316 -5.54 -9.31 24.62
N GLU A 317 -6.66 -9.60 25.27
CA GLU A 317 -7.20 -8.72 26.33
C GLU A 317 -6.17 -8.45 27.45
N GLU A 318 -5.30 -9.41 27.76
CA GLU A 318 -4.25 -9.25 28.78
C GLU A 318 -2.97 -8.60 28.26
N ALA A 319 -2.77 -8.55 26.95
CA ALA A 319 -1.60 -8.00 26.30
C ALA A 319 -1.99 -7.29 24.99
N PRO A 320 -2.55 -6.07 25.07
CA PRO A 320 -2.87 -5.27 23.90
C PRO A 320 -1.63 -5.00 23.05
N ASP A 321 -1.80 -5.04 21.73
CA ASP A 321 -0.76 -4.74 20.74
C ASP A 321 -1.39 -3.97 19.58
N TYR A 322 -1.22 -2.65 19.55
CA TYR A 322 -1.84 -1.81 18.54
C TYR A 322 -0.96 -1.76 17.29
N LEU A 323 -1.54 -2.24 16.20
CA LEU A 323 -0.99 -2.14 14.86
C LEU A 323 -1.67 -0.99 14.13
N MET A 324 -0.87 -0.16 13.46
CA MET A 324 -1.36 0.85 12.53
C MET A 324 -0.85 0.55 11.12
N THR A 325 -1.70 0.69 10.12
CA THR A 325 -1.29 0.75 8.70
C THR A 325 -1.41 2.18 8.22
N MET A 326 -0.37 2.69 7.53
CA MET A 326 -0.45 3.99 6.86
C MET A 326 0.66 4.13 5.81
N HIS A 327 0.31 4.61 4.60
CA HIS A 327 1.25 4.87 3.49
C HIS A 327 2.24 3.72 3.21
N GLY A 328 1.73 2.48 3.14
CA GLY A 328 2.53 1.30 2.81
C GLY A 328 3.49 0.84 3.90
N MET A 329 3.25 1.23 5.16
CA MET A 329 4.04 0.79 6.31
C MET A 329 3.14 0.27 7.44
N PHE A 330 3.58 -0.82 8.07
CA PHE A 330 3.10 -1.27 9.37
C PHE A 330 3.82 -0.55 10.49
N TRP A 331 3.06 -0.07 11.47
CA TRP A 331 3.56 0.68 12.61
C TRP A 331 3.12 0.01 13.90
N LYS A 332 4.04 -0.14 14.85
CA LYS A 332 3.65 -0.28 16.25
C LYS A 332 3.10 1.05 16.73
N PHE A 333 1.89 1.05 17.25
CA PHE A 333 1.24 2.22 17.81
C PHE A 333 1.11 2.06 19.34
N PRO A 334 1.38 3.08 20.15
CA PRO A 334 1.21 2.97 21.59
C PRO A 334 -0.25 3.23 21.98
N GLU A 335 -0.88 2.30 22.69
CA GLU A 335 -2.22 2.48 23.27
C GLU A 335 -2.34 3.76 24.11
N THR A 336 -1.25 4.15 24.76
CA THR A 336 -1.17 5.29 25.67
C THR A 336 -0.85 6.61 24.96
N PHE A 337 -0.96 6.67 23.61
CA PHE A 337 -0.69 7.89 22.86
C PHE A 337 -1.70 8.98 23.24
N GLN A 338 -1.22 10.00 23.94
CA GLN A 338 -2.03 11.15 24.34
C GLN A 338 -1.14 12.39 24.48
N LYS A 339 -1.75 13.56 24.63
CA LYS A 339 -1.02 14.80 24.87
C LYS A 339 -0.10 14.65 26.08
N GLY A 340 1.17 15.07 25.95
CA GLY A 340 2.22 14.90 26.97
C GLY A 340 2.75 13.46 27.14
N GLN A 341 2.23 12.48 26.40
CA GLN A 341 2.71 11.10 26.33
C GLN A 341 2.63 10.60 24.87
N THR A 342 3.54 11.11 24.04
CA THR A 342 3.52 10.91 22.59
C THR A 342 4.63 9.97 22.11
N ALA A 343 5.29 9.25 23.02
CA ALA A 343 6.34 8.31 22.67
C ALA A 343 5.83 6.90 22.36
N GLY A 344 6.52 6.21 21.45
CA GLY A 344 6.39 4.75 21.26
C GLY A 344 5.94 4.30 19.88
N ILE A 345 5.70 5.22 18.94
CA ILE A 345 5.38 4.86 17.55
C ILE A 345 6.63 4.34 16.87
N ARG A 346 6.62 3.11 16.34
CA ARG A 346 7.81 2.52 15.69
C ARG A 346 7.46 1.88 14.36
N PRO A 347 8.29 2.07 13.32
CA PRO A 347 8.12 1.35 12.06
C PRO A 347 8.36 -0.14 12.29
N ARG A 348 7.60 -1.01 11.62
CA ARG A 348 7.80 -2.47 11.63
C ARG A 348 8.36 -2.95 10.29
N SER A 349 7.57 -2.89 9.22
CA SER A 349 8.01 -3.16 7.84
C SER A 349 7.12 -2.45 6.81
N ALA A 350 7.64 -2.29 5.60
CA ALA A 350 6.84 -1.83 4.47
C ALA A 350 6.06 -2.99 3.82
N TYR A 351 4.90 -2.71 3.25
CA TYR A 351 4.08 -3.67 2.51
C TYR A 351 3.66 -3.13 1.13
N LEU A 352 3.28 -4.04 0.23
CA LEU A 352 2.86 -3.76 -1.16
C LEU A 352 1.36 -3.92 -1.35
N LYS A 353 0.74 -4.85 -0.61
CA LYS A 353 -0.71 -5.07 -0.57
C LYS A 353 -1.50 -3.79 -0.38
N VAL A 354 -2.73 -3.84 -0.84
CA VAL A 354 -3.78 -2.86 -0.57
C VAL A 354 -4.63 -3.43 0.56
N ILE A 355 -4.72 -2.74 1.70
CA ILE A 355 -5.29 -3.26 2.95
C ILE A 355 -6.38 -2.30 3.45
N GLY A 356 -7.64 -2.76 3.45
CA GLY A 356 -8.80 -1.98 3.89
C GLY A 356 -9.19 -2.17 5.36
N ASP A 357 -8.90 -3.33 5.94
CA ASP A 357 -9.12 -3.61 7.36
C ASP A 357 -8.28 -4.81 7.82
N PHE A 358 -8.13 -4.98 9.13
CA PHE A 358 -7.48 -6.16 9.69
C PHE A 358 -7.89 -6.44 11.13
N THR A 359 -7.71 -7.70 11.53
CA THR A 359 -7.99 -8.17 12.89
C THR A 359 -7.08 -9.34 13.26
N ARG A 360 -6.90 -9.57 14.56
CA ARG A 360 -6.49 -10.87 15.06
C ARG A 360 -7.60 -11.90 14.79
N TRP A 361 -7.24 -13.11 14.36
CA TRP A 361 -8.14 -14.25 14.29
C TRP A 361 -7.37 -15.52 14.68
N GLN A 362 -7.86 -16.22 15.69
CA GLN A 362 -7.14 -17.35 16.31
C GLN A 362 -5.71 -16.93 16.72
N ASP A 363 -4.69 -17.63 16.21
CA ASP A 363 -3.27 -17.40 16.50
C ASP A 363 -2.55 -16.55 15.43
N GLY A 364 -3.30 -15.89 14.54
CA GLY A 364 -2.75 -15.09 13.44
C GLY A 364 -3.48 -13.78 13.19
N LEU A 365 -3.07 -13.11 12.13
CA LEU A 365 -3.71 -11.91 11.59
C LEU A 365 -4.47 -12.24 10.31
N VAL A 366 -5.56 -11.53 10.09
CA VAL A 366 -6.30 -11.56 8.83
C VAL A 366 -6.42 -10.14 8.31
N PHE A 367 -5.94 -9.92 7.09
CA PHE A 367 -6.07 -8.66 6.37
C PHE A 367 -7.16 -8.78 5.31
N GLY A 368 -8.10 -7.83 5.31
CA GLY A 368 -9.01 -7.60 4.20
C GLY A 368 -8.33 -6.75 3.13
N CYS A 369 -8.32 -7.24 1.90
CA CYS A 369 -7.57 -6.62 0.79
C CYS A 369 -8.50 -6.03 -0.28
N ASP A 370 -7.86 -5.36 -1.24
CA ASP A 370 -8.45 -4.97 -2.53
C ASP A 370 -7.43 -5.25 -3.65
N ASP A 371 -7.66 -6.32 -4.43
CA ASP A 371 -6.61 -6.92 -5.26
C ASP A 371 -6.82 -6.74 -6.77
N SER A 372 -8.05 -6.71 -7.27
CA SER A 372 -8.35 -6.66 -8.70
C SER A 372 -9.66 -5.96 -8.99
N ALA A 373 -9.57 -4.78 -9.59
CA ALA A 373 -10.69 -4.09 -10.22
C ALA A 373 -10.96 -4.64 -11.64
N GLN A 374 -12.22 -4.71 -12.07
CA GLN A 374 -12.62 -5.17 -13.43
C GLN A 374 -11.88 -4.39 -14.55
N ARG A 375 -11.51 -3.14 -14.26
CA ARG A 375 -10.68 -2.35 -15.16
C ARG A 375 -9.95 -1.31 -14.35
N GLU A 376 -8.80 -0.91 -14.87
CA GLU A 376 -8.04 0.21 -14.32
C GLU A 376 -8.91 1.48 -14.31
N PHE A 377 -8.89 2.19 -13.18
CA PHE A 377 -9.54 3.48 -13.01
C PHE A 377 -8.76 4.58 -13.76
N LEU A 378 -7.97 5.38 -13.03
CA LEU A 378 -7.11 6.44 -13.56
C LEU A 378 -5.70 5.95 -13.88
N ASN A 379 -5.36 4.72 -13.50
CA ASN A 379 -4.02 4.17 -13.56
C ASN A 379 -3.63 3.64 -14.96
N LYS A 380 -3.86 4.43 -16.02
CA LYS A 380 -3.50 4.08 -17.40
C LYS A 380 -2.19 4.74 -17.80
N ARG A 381 -1.32 4.00 -18.51
CA ARG A 381 -0.06 4.55 -19.02
C ARG A 381 0.47 3.80 -20.24
N SER A 382 1.27 4.49 -21.06
CA SER A 382 1.90 3.89 -22.25
C SER A 382 2.71 2.63 -21.96
N ALA A 383 3.35 2.54 -20.78
CA ALA A 383 4.16 1.39 -20.37
C ALA A 383 3.39 0.06 -20.27
N LYS A 384 2.06 0.12 -20.15
CA LYS A 384 1.19 -1.06 -20.15
C LYS A 384 0.72 -1.48 -21.54
N GLY A 385 0.89 -0.61 -22.54
CA GLY A 385 0.31 -0.77 -23.87
C GLY A 385 -1.21 -0.61 -23.84
N ASN A 386 -1.92 -1.50 -24.53
CA ASN A 386 -3.39 -1.53 -24.57
C ASN A 386 -3.94 -2.73 -23.80
N ILE A 387 -3.34 -3.04 -22.64
CA ILE A 387 -3.77 -4.17 -21.82
C ILE A 387 -5.21 -3.95 -21.34
N GLU A 388 -6.03 -4.99 -21.42
CA GLU A 388 -7.37 -4.98 -20.85
C GLU A 388 -7.33 -5.26 -19.34
N GLY A 389 -8.34 -4.81 -18.61
CA GLY A 389 -8.54 -5.20 -17.21
C GLY A 389 -8.94 -6.67 -17.06
N PRO A 390 -8.87 -7.26 -15.86
CA PRO A 390 -9.47 -8.57 -15.60
C PRO A 390 -10.98 -8.49 -15.84
N GLY A 391 -11.61 -9.54 -16.36
CA GLY A 391 -13.01 -9.50 -16.76
C GLY A 391 -14.01 -9.36 -15.60
N GLN A 392 -13.55 -9.48 -14.35
CA GLN A 392 -14.37 -9.34 -13.16
C GLN A 392 -13.54 -8.91 -11.95
N SER A 393 -14.10 -8.01 -11.14
CA SER A 393 -13.49 -7.59 -9.89
C SER A 393 -13.48 -8.73 -8.87
N ASN A 394 -12.37 -8.85 -8.14
CA ASN A 394 -12.21 -9.84 -7.09
C ASN A 394 -11.13 -9.43 -6.10
N SER A 395 -11.25 -9.95 -4.88
CA SER A 395 -10.21 -9.86 -3.87
C SER A 395 -10.32 -11.05 -2.91
N ASN A 396 -9.43 -11.10 -1.92
CA ASN A 396 -9.36 -12.16 -0.95
C ASN A 396 -8.86 -11.64 0.40
N LEU A 397 -8.92 -12.52 1.40
CA LEU A 397 -8.29 -12.31 2.69
C LEU A 397 -6.85 -12.81 2.66
N TRP A 398 -5.98 -12.16 3.44
CA TRP A 398 -4.60 -12.59 3.65
C TRP A 398 -4.38 -12.99 5.11
N PHE A 399 -4.13 -14.28 5.33
CA PHE A 399 -3.89 -14.86 6.65
C PHE A 399 -2.38 -14.93 6.90
N THR A 400 -1.93 -14.41 8.05
CA THR A 400 -0.50 -14.38 8.38
C THR A 400 -0.25 -14.77 9.82
N ALA A 401 0.99 -15.12 10.13
CA ALA A 401 1.46 -15.16 11.52
C ALA A 401 1.40 -13.76 12.15
N MET A 402 1.33 -13.70 13.48
CA MET A 402 1.31 -12.44 14.26
C MET A 402 2.54 -11.55 14.02
N ASP A 403 3.68 -12.13 13.68
CA ASP A 403 4.95 -11.42 13.47
C ASP A 403 5.23 -11.09 11.99
N MET A 404 4.28 -11.36 11.09
CA MET A 404 4.42 -10.99 9.67
C MET A 404 4.66 -9.49 9.45
N PRO A 405 4.04 -8.56 10.22
CA PRO A 405 4.32 -7.13 10.09
C PRO A 405 5.79 -6.72 10.35
N ASP A 406 6.67 -7.61 10.84
CA ASP A 406 8.11 -7.36 11.00
C ASP A 406 8.99 -7.99 9.90
N LYS A 407 8.39 -8.71 8.93
CA LYS A 407 9.12 -9.64 8.05
C LYS A 407 9.05 -9.31 6.56
N LEU A 408 8.50 -8.15 6.19
CA LEU A 408 8.29 -7.75 4.81
C LEU A 408 9.40 -6.81 4.31
N GLY A 409 9.04 -5.68 3.71
CA GLY A 409 9.97 -4.73 3.11
C GLY A 409 10.71 -3.85 4.11
N PRO A 410 11.81 -3.21 3.67
CA PRO A 410 12.59 -2.29 4.49
C PRO A 410 11.74 -1.10 4.94
N THR A 411 12.11 -0.51 6.07
CA THR A 411 11.39 0.63 6.67
C THR A 411 11.86 1.98 6.14
N THR A 412 12.62 2.02 5.05
CA THR A 412 13.06 3.28 4.44
C THR A 412 11.86 4.16 4.10
N ALA A 413 11.85 5.37 4.63
CA ALA A 413 10.74 6.28 4.54
C ALA A 413 11.24 7.72 4.53
N ASN A 414 10.44 8.62 3.96
CA ASN A 414 10.79 10.02 3.89
C ASN A 414 9.56 10.94 3.98
N GLY A 415 9.78 12.20 4.30
CA GLY A 415 8.73 13.21 4.31
C GLY A 415 9.28 14.59 4.56
N ALA A 416 8.47 15.61 4.31
CA ALA A 416 8.86 16.99 4.56
C ALA A 416 8.09 17.60 5.74
N ILE A 417 8.80 18.37 6.55
CA ILE A 417 8.23 19.28 7.54
C ILE A 417 7.68 20.50 6.79
N TRP A 418 8.55 21.10 5.96
CA TRP A 418 8.23 22.17 5.01
C TRP A 418 8.69 21.76 3.62
N LEU A 419 7.87 22.02 2.60
CA LEU A 419 8.18 21.75 1.21
C LEU A 419 7.83 22.96 0.35
N ASP A 420 8.82 23.80 0.09
CA ASP A 420 8.66 25.03 -0.70
C ASP A 420 7.57 25.96 -0.13
N GLU A 421 7.59 26.14 1.20
CA GLU A 421 6.55 26.83 1.96
C GLU A 421 7.02 28.17 2.51
N GLU A 422 6.08 29.12 2.61
CA GLU A 422 6.29 30.35 3.37
C GLU A 422 6.24 30.05 4.87
N VAL A 423 7.33 30.36 5.57
CA VAL A 423 7.49 30.09 7.01
C VAL A 423 7.63 31.39 7.78
N ALA A 424 6.99 31.45 8.94
CA ALA A 424 7.07 32.59 9.84
C ALA A 424 8.32 32.52 10.74
N ALA A 425 8.86 33.69 11.06
CA ALA A 425 9.97 33.82 11.99
C ALA A 425 9.58 33.34 13.40
N ASN A 426 10.44 32.51 14.01
CA ASN A 426 10.37 32.03 15.39
C ASN A 426 9.08 31.28 15.71
N VAL A 427 8.47 30.63 14.72
CA VAL A 427 7.33 29.73 14.89
C VAL A 427 7.81 28.30 14.63
N PRO A 428 7.80 27.41 15.63
CA PRO A 428 8.14 26.01 15.44
C PRO A 428 7.18 25.31 14.48
N SER A 429 7.73 24.43 13.65
CA SER A 429 6.94 23.53 12.81
C SER A 429 6.13 22.51 13.61
N GLU A 430 5.20 21.85 12.93
CA GLU A 430 4.69 20.57 13.43
C GLU A 430 5.85 19.57 13.59
N PRO A 431 5.86 18.76 14.65
CA PRO A 431 6.92 17.79 14.90
C PRO A 431 6.84 16.57 13.98
N MET A 432 7.99 16.11 13.47
CA MET A 432 8.14 14.87 12.69
C MET A 432 8.70 13.75 13.59
N LEU A 433 8.18 12.54 13.47
CA LEU A 433 8.70 11.37 14.17
C LEU A 433 10.18 11.17 13.80
N PHE A 434 11.04 11.10 14.80
CA PHE A 434 12.49 10.99 14.63
C PHE A 434 13.06 9.65 15.13
N SER A 435 12.25 8.83 15.77
CA SER A 435 12.64 7.55 16.37
C SER A 435 12.23 6.36 15.49
N GLY A 436 12.97 5.25 15.60
CA GLY A 436 12.67 4.00 14.87
C GLY A 436 13.66 3.61 13.77
N TRP A 437 14.66 4.46 13.52
CA TRP A 437 15.67 4.25 12.48
C TRP A 437 17.08 4.51 12.99
N GLN A 438 18.05 3.83 12.38
CA GLN A 438 19.47 3.97 12.68
C GLN A 438 20.11 5.11 11.89
N GLU A 439 19.70 5.28 10.64
CA GLU A 439 20.22 6.28 9.71
C GLU A 439 19.15 7.33 9.46
N LYS A 440 19.54 8.59 9.61
CA LYS A 440 18.63 9.72 9.43
C LYS A 440 19.38 10.85 8.77
N ASN A 441 18.70 11.57 7.89
CA ASN A 441 19.24 12.81 7.38
C ASN A 441 18.17 13.88 7.21
N VAL A 442 18.63 15.12 7.20
CA VAL A 442 17.82 16.31 6.96
C VAL A 442 18.42 17.08 5.81
N TRP A 443 17.59 17.37 4.80
CA TRP A 443 17.87 18.29 3.72
C TRP A 443 17.19 19.63 4.03
N LEU A 444 17.98 20.70 4.06
CA LEU A 444 17.49 22.06 4.25
C LEU A 444 17.76 22.88 3.01
N GLN A 445 16.82 23.72 2.61
CA GLN A 445 17.05 24.74 1.60
C GLN A 445 16.34 26.02 1.97
N ASN A 446 17.05 27.13 1.85
CA ASN A 446 16.52 28.46 1.96
C ASN A 446 16.19 29.00 0.56
N GLN A 447 14.93 28.93 0.14
CA GLN A 447 14.49 29.51 -1.13
C GLN A 447 14.19 31.02 -1.03
N GLY A 448 14.34 31.62 0.15
CA GLY A 448 14.18 33.05 0.37
C GLY A 448 15.33 33.91 -0.17
N ASP A 449 15.15 35.22 -0.04
CA ASP A 449 16.08 36.24 -0.53
C ASP A 449 17.06 36.77 0.54
N LYS A 450 16.94 36.28 1.78
CA LYS A 450 17.76 36.66 2.94
C LYS A 450 18.51 35.45 3.47
N ALA A 451 19.61 35.68 4.17
CA ALA A 451 20.21 34.64 5.00
C ALA A 451 19.27 34.28 6.17
N VAL A 452 19.24 33.01 6.52
CA VAL A 452 18.34 32.44 7.54
C VAL A 452 19.14 31.50 8.44
N THR A 453 18.87 31.52 9.73
CA THR A 453 19.32 30.47 10.65
C THR A 453 18.14 29.57 11.01
N PHE A 454 18.23 28.31 10.62
CA PHE A 454 17.32 27.26 11.04
C PHE A 454 17.79 26.66 12.36
N THR A 455 16.89 26.59 13.33
CA THR A 455 17.14 25.88 14.60
C THR A 455 16.33 24.60 14.59
N LEU A 456 17.02 23.46 14.66
CA LEU A 456 16.41 22.14 14.82
C LEU A 456 16.28 21.87 16.32
N GLU A 457 15.10 21.47 16.76
CA GLU A 457 14.82 21.12 18.15
C GLU A 457 14.35 19.67 18.25
N ILE A 458 14.67 19.02 19.36
CA ILE A 458 14.35 17.62 19.62
C ILE A 458 13.57 17.48 20.93
N ASP A 459 12.52 16.66 20.92
CA ASP A 459 11.87 16.15 22.14
C ASP A 459 12.36 14.72 22.35
N ARG A 460 13.18 14.52 23.39
CA ARG A 460 13.79 13.22 23.63
C ARG A 460 12.83 12.17 24.16
N SER A 461 11.74 12.58 24.81
CA SER A 461 10.90 11.70 25.64
C SER A 461 9.44 11.62 25.20
N GLY A 462 9.02 12.44 24.24
CA GLY A 462 7.62 12.51 23.82
C GLY A 462 6.73 13.18 24.87
N LYS A 463 7.28 14.18 25.58
CA LYS A 463 6.57 14.91 26.65
C LYS A 463 6.36 16.39 26.32
N GLY A 464 6.78 16.83 25.14
CA GLY A 464 6.77 18.25 24.75
C GLY A 464 7.91 19.07 25.36
N GLU A 465 8.96 18.40 25.87
CA GLU A 465 10.16 19.05 26.42
C GLU A 465 11.21 19.21 25.30
N TRP A 466 11.20 20.38 24.67
CA TRP A 466 12.05 20.68 23.51
C TRP A 466 13.40 21.25 23.93
N GLU A 467 14.48 20.72 23.32
CA GLU A 467 15.83 21.25 23.43
C GLU A 467 16.44 21.50 22.04
N GLU A 468 17.36 22.45 21.95
CA GLU A 468 18.11 22.70 20.72
C GLU A 468 18.99 21.49 20.38
N LEU A 469 18.88 21.02 19.14
CA LEU A 469 19.68 19.94 18.58
C LEU A 469 20.83 20.47 17.73
N GLU A 470 20.54 21.37 16.78
CA GLU A 470 21.50 21.89 15.80
C GLU A 470 21.04 23.26 15.25
N GLN A 471 21.97 24.11 14.84
CA GLN A 471 21.67 25.35 14.12
C GLN A 471 22.39 25.39 12.77
N VAL A 472 21.64 25.67 11.70
CA VAL A 472 22.18 25.78 10.34
C VAL A 472 21.90 27.17 9.79
N SER A 473 22.96 27.91 9.48
CA SER A 473 22.83 29.20 8.79
C SER A 473 23.02 29.01 7.30
N LEU A 474 22.04 29.41 6.51
CA LEU A 474 22.04 29.32 5.05
C LEU A 474 21.89 30.72 4.44
N ASP A 475 22.76 31.05 3.50
CA ASP A 475 22.60 32.19 2.62
C ASP A 475 21.40 32.00 1.67
N ARG A 476 21.09 33.03 0.87
CA ARG A 476 20.00 32.97 -0.12
C ARG A 476 20.23 31.83 -1.12
N ALA A 477 19.18 31.07 -1.42
CA ALA A 477 19.19 29.93 -2.35
C ALA A 477 20.16 28.80 -1.98
N GLU A 478 20.75 28.81 -0.79
CA GLU A 478 21.67 27.78 -0.32
C GLU A 478 20.89 26.57 0.24
N SER A 479 21.50 25.39 0.10
CA SER A 479 21.03 24.16 0.71
C SER A 479 22.12 23.51 1.55
N SER A 480 21.69 22.71 2.52
CA SER A 480 22.58 21.91 3.37
C SER A 480 21.99 20.52 3.60
N TRP A 481 22.89 19.59 3.88
CA TRP A 481 22.57 18.22 4.25
C TRP A 481 23.21 17.92 5.60
N LEU A 482 22.41 17.40 6.52
CA LEU A 482 22.85 16.94 7.83
C LEU A 482 22.55 15.45 7.94
N SER A 483 23.46 14.70 8.54
CA SER A 483 23.20 13.33 9.00
C SER A 483 23.12 13.29 10.52
N PHE A 484 22.30 12.36 11.02
CA PHE A 484 22.18 12.05 12.43
C PHE A 484 22.30 10.54 12.59
N ASP A 485 23.23 10.12 13.44
CA ASP A 485 23.44 8.71 13.77
C ASP A 485 22.51 8.25 14.91
N GLN A 486 22.77 7.06 15.43
CA GLN A 486 22.00 6.48 16.55
C GLN A 486 22.17 7.23 17.87
N ASP A 487 23.17 8.09 18.03
CA ASP A 487 23.40 8.85 19.26
C ASP A 487 22.49 10.08 19.33
N ALA A 488 21.97 10.56 18.19
CA ALA A 488 20.88 11.53 18.10
C ALA A 488 19.52 10.90 18.50
N LYS A 489 19.38 10.59 19.79
CA LYS A 489 18.18 9.97 20.37
C LYS A 489 17.11 11.00 20.69
N GLY A 490 15.97 10.88 20.04
CA GLY A 490 14.74 11.53 20.48
C GLY A 490 13.52 11.00 19.77
N GLU A 491 12.36 11.34 20.31
CA GLU A 491 11.07 10.89 19.80
C GLU A 491 10.64 11.74 18.60
N TRP A 492 10.77 13.06 18.73
CA TRP A 492 10.30 14.03 17.74
C TRP A 492 11.36 15.07 17.41
N ILE A 493 11.36 15.54 16.16
CA ILE A 493 12.15 16.68 15.68
C ILE A 493 11.25 17.75 15.10
N ARG A 494 11.56 19.03 15.34
CA ARG A 494 10.88 20.17 14.71
C ARG A 494 11.89 21.25 14.33
N VAL A 495 11.47 22.19 13.50
CA VAL A 495 12.34 23.28 13.01
C VAL A 495 11.68 24.63 13.18
N GLN A 496 12.48 25.65 13.47
CA GLN A 496 12.10 27.06 13.41
C GLN A 496 13.12 27.84 12.58
N SER A 497 12.68 28.92 11.94
CA SER A 497 13.54 29.90 11.27
C SER A 497 13.62 31.17 12.10
N ASP A 498 14.77 31.84 12.16
CA ASP A 498 14.91 33.11 12.89
C ASP A 498 14.24 34.30 12.18
N VAL A 499 14.11 34.21 10.85
CA VAL A 499 13.44 35.17 9.97
C VAL A 499 12.42 34.48 9.08
N ALA A 500 11.37 35.22 8.69
CA ALA A 500 10.39 34.71 7.73
C ALA A 500 11.06 34.51 6.37
N THR A 501 10.84 33.35 5.77
CA THR A 501 11.46 32.92 4.51
C THR A 501 10.57 31.93 3.77
N ARG A 502 10.98 31.53 2.57
CA ARG A 502 10.49 30.34 1.88
C ARG A 502 11.50 29.21 2.10
N ALA A 503 11.06 28.07 2.62
CA ALA A 503 11.95 26.99 3.05
C ALA A 503 11.47 25.60 2.66
N THR A 504 12.43 24.70 2.45
CA THR A 504 12.21 23.25 2.47
C THR A 504 13.04 22.63 3.58
N VAL A 505 12.40 21.78 4.37
CA VAL A 505 13.04 20.90 5.35
C VAL A 505 12.48 19.50 5.12
N HIS A 506 13.29 18.65 4.50
CA HIS A 506 12.95 17.27 4.22
C HIS A 506 13.77 16.34 5.13
N VAL A 507 13.14 15.26 5.57
CA VAL A 507 13.73 14.27 6.46
C VAL A 507 13.58 12.89 5.83
N SER A 508 14.68 12.16 5.78
CA SER A 508 14.72 10.78 5.33
C SER A 508 15.23 9.87 6.43
N PHE A 509 14.71 8.64 6.44
CA PHE A 509 15.01 7.63 7.42
C PHE A 509 15.26 6.29 6.75
N SER A 510 16.29 5.59 7.19
CA SER A 510 16.65 4.25 6.71
C SER A 510 17.22 3.40 7.83
N ASN A 511 17.33 2.10 7.54
CA ASN A 511 18.11 1.18 8.33
C ASN A 511 19.07 0.46 7.39
N PRO A 512 20.21 -0.02 7.90
CA PRO A 512 21.13 -0.82 7.11
C PRO A 512 20.41 -1.96 6.40
N GLU A 513 20.63 -2.09 5.10
CA GLU A 513 20.04 -3.15 4.30
C GLU A 513 20.72 -4.49 4.64
N ASN A 514 19.95 -5.43 5.15
CA ASN A 514 20.44 -6.72 5.62
C ASN A 514 20.04 -7.88 4.70
N ARG A 515 19.17 -7.64 3.70
CA ARG A 515 18.84 -8.64 2.69
C ARG A 515 20.04 -8.83 1.74
N SER A 516 20.28 -10.06 1.32
CA SER A 516 21.23 -10.32 0.23
C SER A 516 20.69 -9.83 -1.12
N ALA A 517 21.59 -9.61 -2.09
CA ALA A 517 21.26 -9.10 -3.42
C ALA A 517 20.25 -9.97 -4.20
N TYR A 518 20.31 -11.29 -4.03
CA TYR A 518 19.34 -12.20 -4.61
C TYR A 518 19.12 -13.42 -3.70
N GLN A 519 17.88 -13.89 -3.60
CA GLN A 519 17.51 -15.14 -2.97
C GLN A 519 16.39 -15.79 -3.79
N GLU A 520 16.65 -17.01 -4.26
CA GLU A 520 15.67 -17.76 -5.05
C GLU A 520 14.52 -18.25 -4.17
N ASN A 521 14.78 -18.77 -2.97
CA ASN A 521 13.79 -19.14 -1.95
C ASN A 521 12.54 -19.81 -2.55
N ILE A 522 11.36 -19.20 -2.35
CA ILE A 522 10.08 -19.68 -2.85
C ILE A 522 9.88 -19.49 -4.36
N PHE A 523 10.76 -18.74 -5.02
CA PHE A 523 10.77 -18.51 -6.47
C PHE A 523 11.55 -19.60 -7.23
N GLN A 524 12.10 -20.59 -6.51
CA GLN A 524 12.79 -21.71 -7.14
C GLN A 524 11.88 -22.42 -8.15
N GLY A 525 12.36 -22.58 -9.37
CA GLY A 525 11.58 -23.14 -10.47
C GLY A 525 11.01 -22.11 -11.43
N ILE A 526 11.07 -20.81 -11.15
CA ILE A 526 10.98 -19.79 -12.21
C ILE A 526 12.29 -19.83 -12.99
N ARG A 527 12.21 -19.87 -14.33
CA ARG A 527 13.38 -19.97 -15.21
C ARG A 527 14.31 -18.77 -15.04
N SER A 528 15.61 -18.99 -15.24
CA SER A 528 16.60 -17.91 -15.28
C SER A 528 16.44 -17.08 -16.56
N ILE A 529 16.82 -15.80 -16.50
CA ILE A 529 16.93 -14.94 -17.69
C ILE A 529 17.93 -15.49 -18.71
N GLU A 530 18.84 -16.39 -18.33
CA GLU A 530 19.76 -17.05 -19.28
C GLU A 530 19.09 -18.18 -20.10
N GLU A 531 17.87 -18.60 -19.74
CA GLU A 531 17.17 -19.71 -20.40
C GLU A 531 16.18 -19.21 -21.46
N ASP A 532 16.55 -19.27 -22.74
CA ASP A 532 15.72 -18.79 -23.86
C ASP A 532 14.65 -19.78 -24.35
N GLU A 533 14.70 -21.04 -23.89
CA GLU A 533 13.70 -22.07 -24.19
C GLU A 533 12.81 -22.29 -22.97
N PHE A 534 11.55 -21.85 -23.05
CA PHE A 534 10.62 -21.99 -21.94
C PHE A 534 9.16 -21.95 -22.42
N MET A 535 8.24 -22.38 -21.54
CA MET A 535 6.82 -22.15 -21.72
C MET A 535 6.39 -20.96 -20.86
N GLY A 536 5.78 -19.97 -21.49
CA GLY A 536 5.15 -18.83 -20.83
C GLY A 536 3.66 -18.77 -21.19
N GLY A 537 3.02 -17.67 -20.87
CA GLY A 537 1.63 -17.46 -21.23
C GLY A 537 1.11 -16.12 -20.77
N LEU A 538 0.19 -15.57 -21.55
CA LEU A 538 -0.51 -14.33 -21.21
C LEU A 538 -1.67 -14.64 -20.28
N LEU A 539 -1.76 -13.88 -19.19
CA LEU A 539 -2.68 -14.11 -18.08
C LEU A 539 -3.90 -13.19 -18.12
N TYR A 540 -5.11 -13.74 -17.99
CA TYR A 540 -6.36 -13.00 -17.96
C TYR A 540 -7.35 -13.59 -16.94
N GLY A 541 -7.73 -12.82 -15.92
CA GLY A 541 -8.85 -13.17 -15.04
C GLY A 541 -10.16 -13.14 -15.84
N LEU A 542 -10.82 -14.28 -16.02
CA LEU A 542 -11.96 -14.40 -16.92
C LEU A 542 -13.21 -13.70 -16.37
N GLY A 543 -13.91 -12.98 -17.24
CA GLY A 543 -15.19 -12.33 -16.92
C GLY A 543 -16.39 -13.28 -16.90
N ASP A 544 -17.59 -12.70 -16.96
CA ASP A 544 -18.88 -13.40 -17.05
C ASP A 544 -19.11 -14.42 -15.91
N ASN A 545 -18.65 -14.07 -14.70
CA ASN A 545 -18.75 -14.91 -13.50
C ASN A 545 -18.12 -16.31 -13.66
N ARG A 546 -17.17 -16.46 -14.60
CA ARG A 546 -16.42 -17.71 -14.80
C ARG A 546 -15.48 -18.00 -13.64
N ARG A 547 -14.98 -16.96 -12.96
CA ARG A 547 -14.12 -17.02 -11.76
C ARG A 547 -12.91 -17.95 -11.93
N LYS A 548 -12.33 -17.94 -13.13
CA LYS A 548 -11.13 -18.69 -13.49
C LYS A 548 -10.09 -17.75 -14.05
N LEU A 549 -8.83 -18.18 -14.03
CA LEU A 549 -7.74 -17.53 -14.75
C LEU A 549 -7.57 -18.24 -16.10
N GLY A 550 -7.66 -17.50 -17.20
CA GLY A 550 -7.32 -17.97 -18.53
C GLY A 550 -5.87 -17.69 -18.86
N ILE A 551 -5.21 -18.64 -19.51
CA ILE A 551 -3.80 -18.54 -19.91
C ILE A 551 -3.67 -18.90 -21.39
N ALA A 552 -3.28 -17.94 -22.22
CA ALA A 552 -2.87 -18.22 -23.60
C ALA A 552 -1.39 -18.60 -23.60
N ALA A 553 -1.12 -19.90 -23.56
CA ALA A 553 0.23 -20.46 -23.42
C ALA A 553 1.04 -20.26 -24.70
N ARG A 554 2.35 -20.01 -24.53
CA ARG A 554 3.30 -19.80 -25.62
C ARG A 554 4.59 -20.55 -25.35
N ARG A 555 5.13 -21.18 -26.39
CA ARG A 555 6.44 -21.81 -26.37
C ARG A 555 7.45 -20.85 -26.99
N TYR A 556 8.47 -20.51 -26.23
CA TYR A 556 9.56 -19.65 -26.66
C TYR A 556 10.77 -20.53 -26.98
N GLN A 557 11.40 -20.30 -28.13
CA GLN A 557 12.61 -20.98 -28.59
C GLN A 557 13.53 -19.95 -29.24
N GLY A 558 14.30 -19.23 -28.42
CA GLY A 558 15.10 -18.09 -28.89
C GLY A 558 14.22 -16.98 -29.47
N GLU A 559 14.41 -16.66 -30.75
CA GLU A 559 13.58 -15.66 -31.45
C GLU A 559 12.18 -16.18 -31.82
N SER A 560 11.97 -17.50 -31.84
CA SER A 560 10.68 -18.09 -32.19
C SER A 560 9.70 -18.05 -31.01
N THR A 561 8.43 -17.74 -31.29
CA THR A 561 7.34 -17.84 -30.33
C THR A 561 6.14 -18.50 -31.01
N GLU A 562 5.67 -19.61 -30.46
CA GLU A 562 4.52 -20.36 -30.99
C GLU A 562 3.41 -20.47 -29.94
N ASN A 563 2.15 -20.44 -30.38
CA ASN A 563 1.02 -20.71 -29.49
C ASN A 563 1.05 -22.18 -29.04
N ALA A 564 0.98 -22.40 -27.73
CA ALA A 564 0.99 -23.73 -27.12
C ALA A 564 -0.41 -24.19 -26.66
N GLY A 565 -1.44 -23.38 -26.89
CA GLY A 565 -2.83 -23.65 -26.56
C GLY A 565 -3.34 -22.79 -25.41
N TYR A 566 -4.57 -23.08 -24.97
CA TYR A 566 -5.27 -22.32 -23.95
C TYR A 566 -5.56 -23.18 -22.73
N TYR A 567 -5.34 -22.59 -21.55
CA TYR A 567 -5.50 -23.24 -20.25
C TYR A 567 -6.38 -22.40 -19.33
N GLU A 568 -7.03 -23.07 -18.37
CA GLU A 568 -7.82 -22.43 -17.33
C GLU A 568 -7.43 -22.95 -15.94
N MET A 569 -7.34 -22.04 -14.96
CA MET A 569 -7.11 -22.36 -13.55
C MET A 569 -8.33 -21.95 -12.70
N ASP A 570 -8.75 -22.82 -11.79
CA ASP A 570 -9.91 -22.61 -10.90
C ASP A 570 -9.52 -22.29 -9.45
N GLU A 571 -10.49 -22.31 -8.52
CA GLU A 571 -10.28 -22.04 -7.09
C GLU A 571 -9.52 -23.13 -6.36
N LYS A 572 -9.42 -24.34 -6.93
CA LYS A 572 -8.63 -25.45 -6.37
C LYS A 572 -7.20 -25.43 -6.88
N LEU A 573 -6.87 -24.44 -7.71
CA LEU A 573 -5.60 -24.35 -8.44
C LEU A 573 -5.38 -25.55 -9.36
N GLN A 574 -6.47 -26.08 -9.94
CA GLN A 574 -6.40 -27.09 -10.99
C GLN A 574 -6.23 -26.37 -12.33
N LEU A 575 -5.10 -26.62 -13.01
CA LEU A 575 -4.77 -26.01 -14.28
C LEU A 575 -5.00 -27.01 -15.41
N VAL A 576 -5.96 -26.73 -16.29
CA VAL A 576 -6.41 -27.67 -17.33
C VAL A 576 -6.34 -27.04 -18.70
N ARG A 577 -5.97 -27.83 -19.71
CA ARG A 577 -6.03 -27.42 -21.10
C ARG A 577 -7.48 -27.43 -21.59
N VAL A 578 -7.89 -26.37 -22.27
CA VAL A 578 -9.27 -26.18 -22.76
C VAL A 578 -9.26 -25.80 -24.25
N ASP A 579 -10.16 -26.39 -25.02
CA ASP A 579 -10.40 -25.98 -26.41
C ASP A 579 -11.39 -24.80 -26.44
N ASN A 580 -10.86 -23.57 -26.50
CA ASN A 580 -11.65 -22.35 -26.61
C ASN A 580 -10.89 -21.29 -27.45
N PRO A 581 -10.90 -21.44 -28.79
CA PRO A 581 -10.11 -20.59 -29.67
C PRO A 581 -10.53 -19.11 -29.64
N GLU A 582 -11.79 -18.81 -29.28
CA GLU A 582 -12.29 -17.44 -29.14
C GLU A 582 -11.64 -16.73 -27.95
N THR A 583 -11.62 -17.39 -26.79
CA THR A 583 -10.97 -16.83 -25.58
C THR A 583 -9.46 -16.75 -25.78
N GLU A 584 -8.84 -17.77 -26.39
CA GLU A 584 -7.41 -17.76 -26.72
C GLU A 584 -7.04 -16.57 -27.63
N ALA A 585 -7.83 -16.33 -28.69
CA ALA A 585 -7.62 -15.22 -29.60
C ALA A 585 -7.81 -13.86 -28.92
N PHE A 586 -8.80 -13.75 -28.03
CA PHE A 586 -9.01 -12.55 -27.22
C PHE A 586 -7.80 -12.24 -26.35
N ILE A 587 -7.31 -13.23 -25.57
CA ILE A 587 -6.16 -13.04 -24.68
C ILE A 587 -4.91 -12.67 -25.48
N ASN A 588 -4.64 -13.38 -26.58
CA ASN A 588 -3.47 -13.12 -27.42
C ASN A 588 -3.44 -11.69 -27.98
N LYS A 589 -4.60 -11.07 -28.19
CA LYS A 589 -4.74 -9.70 -28.68
C LYS A 589 -4.75 -8.66 -27.55
N GLY A 590 -5.62 -8.84 -26.56
CA GLY A 590 -5.88 -7.86 -25.50
C GLY A 590 -4.81 -7.82 -24.41
N PHE A 591 -4.01 -8.88 -24.28
CA PHE A 591 -2.97 -8.99 -23.25
C PHE A 591 -1.56 -9.08 -23.83
N ALA A 592 -1.41 -8.76 -25.13
CA ALA A 592 -0.10 -8.71 -25.78
C ALA A 592 0.86 -7.79 -25.01
N ILE A 593 2.11 -8.22 -24.90
CA ILE A 593 3.16 -7.44 -24.22
C ILE A 593 3.63 -6.33 -25.18
N PRO A 594 3.60 -5.05 -24.76
CA PRO A 594 4.08 -3.95 -25.58
C PRO A 594 5.59 -4.06 -25.83
N LYS A 595 6.02 -3.58 -26.99
CA LYS A 595 7.44 -3.49 -27.37
C LYS A 595 7.96 -2.08 -27.11
N ASN A 596 9.27 -1.95 -26.89
CA ASN A 596 9.96 -0.66 -26.77
C ASN A 596 9.30 0.30 -25.75
N VAL A 597 8.93 -0.22 -24.58
CA VAL A 597 8.34 0.58 -23.49
C VAL A 597 9.34 1.60 -22.92
N PHE A 598 10.63 1.33 -23.05
CA PHE A 598 11.72 2.17 -22.61
C PHE A 598 12.91 2.08 -23.56
N GLU A 599 13.90 2.93 -23.35
CA GLU A 599 15.19 2.89 -24.04
C GLU A 599 16.27 2.37 -23.10
N VAL A 600 17.25 1.64 -23.63
CA VAL A 600 18.46 1.25 -22.90
C VAL A 600 19.65 1.85 -23.65
N ASP A 601 20.37 2.76 -22.99
CA ASP A 601 21.57 3.36 -23.53
C ASP A 601 22.83 2.89 -22.77
N ALA A 602 23.99 3.39 -23.20
CA ALA A 602 25.27 3.05 -22.58
C ALA A 602 25.28 3.37 -21.07
N ALA A 603 24.55 4.40 -20.64
CA ALA A 603 24.53 4.88 -19.27
C ALA A 603 23.52 4.15 -18.40
N SER A 604 22.27 3.97 -18.84
CA SER A 604 21.19 3.46 -17.98
C SER A 604 19.98 2.95 -18.80
N VAL A 605 18.93 2.49 -18.10
CA VAL A 605 17.59 2.50 -18.69
C VAL A 605 17.05 3.93 -18.64
N LEU A 606 16.33 4.34 -19.68
CA LEU A 606 15.70 5.64 -19.82
C LEU A 606 14.20 5.45 -20.06
N ILE A 607 13.41 5.97 -19.12
CA ILE A 607 11.96 6.06 -19.21
C ILE A 607 11.60 7.48 -19.66
N THR A 608 10.71 7.61 -20.64
CA THR A 608 10.00 8.86 -20.89
C THR A 608 8.54 8.64 -20.51
N ASP A 609 8.07 9.33 -19.47
CA ASP A 609 6.70 9.17 -19.00
C ASP A 609 5.69 9.86 -19.92
N ASP A 610 4.40 9.65 -19.66
CA ASP A 610 3.31 10.17 -20.51
C ASP A 610 3.20 11.71 -20.45
N ARG A 611 3.89 12.36 -19.50
CA ARG A 611 4.03 13.83 -19.41
C ARG A 611 5.30 14.33 -20.12
N GLY A 612 6.09 13.43 -20.73
CA GLY A 612 7.34 13.74 -21.42
C GLY A 612 8.53 13.97 -20.50
N ARG A 613 8.42 13.66 -19.20
CA ARG A 613 9.55 13.73 -18.26
C ARG A 613 10.44 12.52 -18.45
N ARG A 614 11.73 12.71 -18.21
CA ARG A 614 12.77 11.70 -18.44
C ARG A 614 13.32 11.21 -17.11
N TRP A 615 13.34 9.90 -16.92
CA TRP A 615 13.77 9.25 -15.68
C TRP A 615 14.75 8.13 -16.00
N ARG A 616 15.90 8.11 -15.32
CA ARG A 616 16.92 7.09 -15.54
C ARG A 616 16.94 6.08 -14.40
N LEU A 617 16.85 4.79 -14.76
CA LEU A 617 16.85 3.67 -13.81
C LEU A 617 18.12 2.82 -13.96
N PRO A 618 18.60 2.18 -12.88
CA PRO A 618 19.77 1.31 -12.94
C PRO A 618 19.53 0.11 -13.86
N LYS A 619 20.59 -0.34 -14.53
CA LYS A 619 20.60 -1.59 -15.30
C LYS A 619 20.95 -2.75 -14.37
N GLY A 620 20.16 -3.82 -14.45
CA GLY A 620 20.57 -5.15 -14.00
C GLY A 620 21.37 -5.88 -15.08
N ASP A 621 21.11 -7.17 -15.24
CA ASP A 621 21.79 -8.00 -16.24
C ASP A 621 21.43 -7.60 -17.68
N GLU A 622 22.42 -7.58 -18.58
CA GLU A 622 22.24 -7.24 -20.00
C GLU A 622 21.31 -8.22 -20.71
N ALA A 623 21.21 -9.47 -20.24
CA ALA A 623 20.30 -10.50 -20.75
C ALA A 623 18.81 -10.06 -20.72
N PHE A 624 18.44 -9.07 -19.90
CA PHE A 624 17.08 -8.53 -19.89
C PHE A 624 16.78 -7.59 -21.07
N THR A 625 17.79 -7.06 -21.77
CA THR A 625 17.60 -5.96 -22.74
C THR A 625 16.72 -6.39 -23.91
N GLU A 626 17.15 -7.40 -24.67
CA GLU A 626 16.43 -7.85 -25.87
C GLU A 626 15.02 -8.37 -25.54
N PRO A 627 14.82 -9.25 -24.54
CA PRO A 627 13.49 -9.77 -24.24
C PRO A 627 12.51 -8.68 -23.78
N SER A 628 12.99 -7.67 -23.06
CA SER A 628 12.16 -6.54 -22.62
C SER A 628 11.71 -5.67 -23.79
N LEU A 629 12.64 -5.32 -24.70
CA LEU A 629 12.33 -4.45 -25.84
C LEU A 629 11.46 -5.16 -26.89
N GLU A 630 11.60 -6.48 -27.03
CA GLU A 630 10.85 -7.28 -27.99
C GLU A 630 9.44 -7.68 -27.53
N GLY A 631 9.05 -7.33 -26.30
CA GLY A 631 7.76 -7.69 -25.73
C GLY A 631 7.67 -9.18 -25.38
N LYS A 632 8.77 -9.77 -24.88
CA LYS A 632 8.81 -11.14 -24.33
C LYS A 632 8.67 -11.16 -22.80
N LEU A 633 8.84 -10.02 -22.13
CA LEU A 633 8.69 -9.86 -20.68
C LEU A 633 7.73 -8.72 -20.39
N ARG A 634 6.73 -8.93 -19.52
CA ARG A 634 5.83 -7.85 -19.12
C ARG A 634 6.57 -6.80 -18.29
N ILE A 635 6.43 -5.54 -18.71
CA ILE A 635 7.11 -4.41 -18.07
C ILE A 635 6.24 -3.73 -17.01
N ALA A 636 4.94 -3.56 -17.24
CA ALA A 636 4.04 -2.92 -16.29
C ALA A 636 2.68 -3.63 -16.25
N ARG A 637 2.12 -3.79 -15.05
CA ARG A 637 0.72 -4.20 -14.85
C ARG A 637 0.21 -3.77 -13.47
N GLU A 638 -1.07 -3.45 -13.41
CA GLU A 638 -1.80 -3.36 -12.14
C GLU A 638 -2.01 -4.78 -11.56
N VAL A 639 -1.50 -5.02 -10.36
CA VAL A 639 -1.60 -6.32 -9.65
C VAL A 639 -2.18 -6.18 -8.23
N ALA A 640 -2.38 -4.95 -7.80
CA ALA A 640 -3.23 -4.56 -6.71
C ALA A 640 -3.96 -3.29 -7.16
N THR A 641 -5.19 -3.08 -6.70
CA THR A 641 -6.04 -1.98 -7.18
C THR A 641 -5.28 -0.64 -7.15
N GLU A 642 -5.27 0.06 -8.28
CA GLU A 642 -4.60 1.35 -8.52
C GLU A 642 -3.06 1.39 -8.29
N ARG A 643 -2.40 0.23 -8.19
CA ARG A 643 -0.94 0.12 -7.99
C ARG A 643 -0.28 -0.73 -9.06
N ASP A 644 0.67 -0.12 -9.74
CA ASP A 644 1.46 -0.83 -10.75
C ASP A 644 2.67 -1.51 -10.14
N LEU A 645 2.83 -2.77 -10.52
CA LEU A 645 4.12 -3.44 -10.45
C LEU A 645 4.82 -3.21 -11.78
N PHE A 646 5.99 -2.60 -11.71
CA PHE A 646 6.84 -2.33 -12.86
C PHE A 646 8.08 -3.23 -12.79
N ASN A 647 8.29 -4.10 -13.77
CA ASN A 647 9.49 -4.92 -13.89
C ASN A 647 10.39 -4.39 -14.99
N CYS A 648 11.56 -3.90 -14.63
CA CYS A 648 12.49 -3.30 -15.57
C CYS A 648 13.92 -3.77 -15.32
N HIS A 649 14.49 -4.39 -16.35
CA HIS A 649 15.90 -4.80 -16.38
C HIS A 649 16.32 -5.69 -15.19
N GLY A 650 15.41 -6.57 -14.73
CA GLY A 650 15.63 -7.48 -13.61
C GLY A 650 15.40 -6.84 -12.24
N THR A 651 14.54 -5.83 -12.13
CA THR A 651 14.12 -5.23 -10.86
C THR A 651 12.63 -4.94 -10.88
N PHE A 652 11.94 -5.38 -9.84
CA PHE A 652 10.57 -4.97 -9.56
C PHE A 652 10.55 -3.63 -8.84
N TYR A 653 9.62 -2.77 -9.25
CA TYR A 653 9.37 -1.47 -8.66
C TYR A 653 7.88 -1.34 -8.35
N GLU A 654 7.57 -0.73 -7.20
CA GLU A 654 6.26 -0.13 -6.96
C GLU A 654 6.20 1.18 -7.75
N LEU A 655 5.19 1.30 -8.62
CA LEU A 655 4.99 2.46 -9.46
C LEU A 655 3.62 3.09 -9.12
N PRO A 656 3.61 4.26 -8.45
CA PRO A 656 2.39 5.01 -8.19
C PRO A 656 1.61 5.32 -9.48
N ALA A 657 0.30 5.48 -9.38
CA ALA A 657 -0.54 5.93 -10.49
C ALA A 657 -0.17 7.36 -10.95
N GLU A 658 -0.53 7.74 -12.18
CA GLU A 658 -0.13 9.03 -12.78
C GLU A 658 -0.72 10.25 -12.04
N ASN A 659 -1.88 10.09 -11.40
CA ASN A 659 -2.50 11.07 -10.49
C ASN A 659 -1.77 11.19 -9.15
N ALA A 660 -0.93 10.21 -8.78
CA ALA A 660 -0.02 10.25 -7.63
C ALA A 660 1.44 10.57 -8.03
N ASP A 661 1.62 11.11 -9.24
CA ASP A 661 2.87 11.58 -9.87
C ASP A 661 3.77 10.51 -10.53
N GLY A 662 3.33 9.25 -10.54
CA GLY A 662 3.93 8.21 -11.37
C GLY A 662 5.42 7.98 -11.10
N PHE A 663 6.20 8.00 -12.19
CA PHE A 663 7.64 7.70 -12.16
C PHE A 663 8.46 8.60 -11.24
N ALA A 664 8.02 9.83 -10.96
CA ALA A 664 8.71 10.73 -10.05
C ALA A 664 8.87 10.15 -8.64
N LYS A 665 7.96 9.25 -8.23
CA LYS A 665 7.91 8.66 -6.89
C LYS A 665 8.09 7.13 -6.90
N ILE A 666 8.63 6.57 -7.99
CA ILE A 666 8.91 5.14 -8.14
C ILE A 666 9.80 4.62 -6.99
N ARG A 667 9.57 3.38 -6.56
CA ARG A 667 10.34 2.71 -5.49
C ARG A 667 10.76 1.30 -5.92
N PRO A 668 12.06 0.94 -5.90
CA PRO A 668 12.48 -0.44 -6.14
C PRO A 668 12.07 -1.33 -4.97
N VAL A 669 11.66 -2.56 -5.29
CA VAL A 669 11.25 -3.60 -4.34
C VAL A 669 12.37 -4.61 -4.15
N ALA A 670 12.78 -5.25 -5.25
CA ALA A 670 13.83 -6.26 -5.27
C ALA A 670 14.36 -6.48 -6.70
N SER A 671 15.64 -6.81 -6.81
CA SER A 671 16.27 -7.25 -8.05
C SER A 671 16.24 -8.78 -8.17
N HIS A 672 16.23 -9.29 -9.40
CA HIS A 672 16.16 -10.71 -9.70
C HIS A 672 16.85 -11.07 -11.01
N THR A 673 17.14 -12.35 -11.19
CA THR A 673 17.67 -12.93 -12.44
C THR A 673 16.64 -13.81 -13.15
N LEU A 674 15.37 -13.70 -12.77
CA LEU A 674 14.27 -14.54 -13.26
C LEU A 674 13.69 -14.06 -14.60
N ARG A 675 13.34 -15.02 -15.47
CA ARG A 675 12.63 -14.82 -16.73
C ARG A 675 11.12 -14.84 -16.51
N ILE A 676 10.60 -13.73 -16.03
CA ILE A 676 9.17 -13.56 -15.77
C ILE A 676 8.50 -13.08 -17.06
N ASN A 677 7.77 -13.99 -17.73
CA ASN A 677 7.15 -13.71 -19.03
C ASN A 677 5.96 -12.76 -18.91
N ASP A 678 4.99 -13.12 -18.06
CA ASP A 678 3.84 -12.30 -17.72
C ASP A 678 3.54 -12.45 -16.23
N TYR A 679 2.79 -11.51 -15.68
CA TYR A 679 2.29 -11.56 -14.31
C TYR A 679 0.91 -10.96 -14.19
N ALA A 680 0.10 -11.39 -13.23
CA ALA A 680 -1.26 -10.91 -12.98
C ALA A 680 -1.68 -11.12 -11.53
N SER A 681 -2.73 -10.41 -11.12
CA SER A 681 -3.49 -10.73 -9.92
C SER A 681 -4.63 -11.72 -10.24
N TYR A 682 -4.83 -12.70 -9.37
CA TYR A 682 -5.98 -13.63 -9.42
C TYR A 682 -6.28 -14.16 -8.02
N ARG A 683 -7.51 -13.95 -7.52
CA ARG A 683 -7.98 -14.41 -6.21
C ARG A 683 -7.09 -13.94 -5.04
N GLY A 684 -6.56 -12.72 -5.15
CA GLY A 684 -5.66 -12.12 -4.15
C GLY A 684 -4.20 -12.62 -4.18
N MET A 685 -3.84 -13.43 -5.18
CA MET A 685 -2.46 -13.89 -5.41
C MET A 685 -1.81 -13.13 -6.57
N LEU A 686 -0.48 -13.02 -6.53
CA LEU A 686 0.37 -12.70 -7.66
C LEU A 686 0.75 -13.99 -8.39
N LEU A 687 0.55 -14.00 -9.70
CA LEU A 687 0.83 -15.14 -10.57
C LEU A 687 1.95 -14.76 -11.54
N LEU A 688 2.93 -15.64 -11.75
CA LEU A 688 4.06 -15.42 -12.66
C LEU A 688 4.17 -16.57 -13.67
N THR A 689 4.30 -16.27 -14.97
CA THR A 689 4.60 -17.27 -16.00
C THR A 689 6.08 -17.30 -16.38
N GLY A 690 6.54 -18.42 -16.95
CA GLY A 690 7.97 -18.73 -17.11
C GLY A 690 8.49 -19.73 -16.09
N ALA A 691 7.61 -20.55 -15.50
CA ALA A 691 7.96 -21.57 -14.52
C ALA A 691 8.28 -22.93 -15.18
N ASN A 692 9.14 -23.71 -14.52
CA ASN A 692 9.48 -25.07 -14.87
C ASN A 692 8.48 -26.07 -14.23
N PRO A 693 7.74 -26.87 -15.01
CA PRO A 693 6.85 -27.91 -14.46
C PRO A 693 7.53 -28.88 -13.50
N GLU A 694 8.80 -29.22 -13.74
CA GLU A 694 9.53 -30.19 -12.91
C GLU A 694 9.76 -29.70 -11.47
N ALA A 695 9.70 -28.39 -11.22
CA ALA A 695 9.95 -27.82 -9.90
C ALA A 695 8.83 -28.06 -8.89
N ALA A 696 7.62 -28.42 -9.35
CA ALA A 696 6.44 -28.60 -8.50
C ALA A 696 6.57 -29.76 -7.50
N GLU A 697 7.47 -30.72 -7.74
CA GLU A 697 7.76 -31.79 -6.77
C GLU A 697 8.36 -31.25 -5.46
N THR A 698 9.01 -30.08 -5.51
CA THR A 698 9.79 -29.51 -4.41
C THR A 698 9.35 -28.11 -4.00
N ASN A 699 8.47 -27.47 -4.76
CA ASN A 699 7.99 -26.12 -4.50
C ASN A 699 6.47 -26.02 -4.66
N GLU A 700 5.77 -25.79 -3.54
CA GLU A 700 4.31 -25.66 -3.50
C GLU A 700 3.76 -24.47 -4.30
N HIS A 701 4.60 -23.47 -4.55
CA HIS A 701 4.26 -22.29 -5.32
C HIS A 701 4.15 -22.58 -6.82
N ILE A 702 4.63 -23.72 -7.31
CA ILE A 702 4.57 -24.09 -8.73
C ILE A 702 3.31 -24.93 -8.98
N ILE A 703 2.38 -24.36 -9.74
CA ILE A 703 1.14 -25.01 -10.16
C ILE A 703 1.33 -25.54 -11.58
N VAL A 704 1.16 -26.84 -11.78
CA VAL A 704 1.40 -27.53 -13.05
C VAL A 704 0.07 -27.95 -13.67
N SER A 705 0.00 -27.87 -15.00
CA SER A 705 -1.17 -28.33 -15.75
C SER A 705 -1.33 -29.85 -15.69
N GLU A 706 -2.56 -30.35 -15.84
CA GLU A 706 -2.84 -31.80 -15.84
C GLU A 706 -2.09 -32.57 -16.95
N ASP A 707 -1.76 -31.91 -18.06
CA ASP A 707 -0.96 -32.49 -19.15
C ASP A 707 0.57 -32.39 -18.90
N GLY A 708 1.00 -31.73 -17.83
CA GLY A 708 2.40 -31.57 -17.44
C GLY A 708 3.21 -30.54 -18.26
N GLU A 709 2.59 -29.85 -19.23
CA GLU A 709 3.30 -28.98 -20.18
C GLU A 709 3.50 -27.55 -19.67
N LEU A 710 2.53 -26.99 -18.94
CA LEU A 710 2.53 -25.60 -18.47
C LEU A 710 2.68 -25.54 -16.96
N ALA A 711 3.44 -24.57 -16.46
CA ALA A 711 3.53 -24.25 -15.05
C ALA A 711 3.41 -22.74 -14.79
N VAL A 712 2.87 -22.40 -13.63
CA VAL A 712 2.68 -21.03 -13.14
C VAL A 712 3.14 -20.95 -11.70
N TRP A 713 3.92 -19.93 -11.35
CA TRP A 713 4.22 -19.64 -9.96
C TRP A 713 3.09 -18.81 -9.33
N ALA A 714 2.72 -19.10 -8.08
CA ALA A 714 1.72 -18.36 -7.31
C ALA A 714 2.26 -17.93 -5.94
N GLY A 715 1.89 -16.75 -5.48
CA GLY A 715 2.24 -16.22 -4.16
C GLY A 715 1.44 -14.97 -3.82
N VAL A 716 1.84 -14.23 -2.80
CA VAL A 716 1.30 -12.90 -2.50
C VAL A 716 2.25 -11.83 -3.04
N ILE A 717 1.78 -10.64 -3.41
CA ILE A 717 2.68 -9.57 -3.93
C ILE A 717 3.83 -9.23 -2.96
N ASP A 718 3.57 -9.28 -1.66
CA ASP A 718 4.58 -9.06 -0.62
C ASP A 718 5.65 -10.17 -0.52
N ASP A 719 5.49 -11.29 -1.22
CA ASP A 719 6.57 -12.26 -1.38
C ASP A 719 7.76 -11.70 -2.18
N LEU A 720 7.55 -10.67 -2.99
CA LEU A 720 8.62 -10.06 -3.79
C LEU A 720 9.76 -9.51 -2.91
N TRP A 721 9.50 -9.16 -1.66
CA TRP A 721 10.55 -8.76 -0.70
C TRP A 721 11.57 -9.87 -0.44
N LYS A 722 11.17 -11.14 -0.61
CA LYS A 722 12.03 -12.33 -0.41
C LYS A 722 13.01 -12.57 -1.55
N LEU A 723 12.90 -11.85 -2.68
CA LEU A 723 13.86 -11.92 -3.79
C LEU A 723 15.22 -11.32 -3.40
N GLY A 724 15.26 -10.44 -2.40
CA GLY A 724 16.48 -9.77 -1.95
C GLY A 724 16.38 -8.24 -2.03
N LYS A 725 17.51 -7.57 -1.85
CA LYS A 725 17.62 -6.12 -1.98
C LYS A 725 17.76 -5.69 -3.44
N PRO A 726 17.39 -4.45 -3.79
CA PRO A 726 17.64 -3.93 -5.13
C PRO A 726 19.14 -3.66 -5.34
N VAL A 727 19.64 -4.01 -6.52
CA VAL A 727 21.03 -3.78 -6.97
C VAL A 727 21.04 -3.31 -8.43
N GLY A 728 22.15 -2.76 -8.89
CA GLY A 728 22.26 -2.33 -10.27
C GLY A 728 23.41 -1.37 -10.54
N LYS A 729 23.58 -1.01 -11.80
CA LYS A 729 24.60 -0.05 -12.23
C LYS A 729 24.10 0.84 -13.34
N GLY A 730 24.66 2.03 -13.43
CA GLY A 730 24.33 2.98 -14.48
C GLY A 730 24.44 4.40 -13.98
N GLY A 731 24.00 5.38 -14.75
CA GLY A 731 24.00 6.75 -14.28
C GLY A 731 23.47 7.72 -15.32
N PRO A 732 23.54 9.03 -15.03
CA PRO A 732 23.02 10.04 -15.95
C PRO A 732 23.80 10.15 -17.26
N TRP A 733 25.10 9.82 -17.27
CA TRP A 733 25.98 9.98 -18.43
C TRP A 733 26.95 8.82 -18.61
N ALA A 734 27.16 8.41 -19.86
CA ALA A 734 28.25 7.55 -20.30
C ALA A 734 28.80 8.10 -21.61
N GLN A 735 29.99 8.70 -21.56
CA GLN A 735 30.61 9.42 -22.70
C GLN A 735 29.61 10.35 -23.39
N SER A 736 28.79 11.05 -22.61
CA SER A 736 27.66 11.82 -23.11
C SER A 736 28.05 13.29 -23.31
N PRO A 737 27.54 13.97 -24.35
CA PRO A 737 27.76 15.39 -24.51
C PRO A 737 27.02 16.18 -23.42
N VAL A 738 27.78 16.94 -22.63
CA VAL A 738 27.29 17.77 -21.53
C VAL A 738 27.42 19.24 -21.90
N LYS A 739 26.38 20.01 -21.59
CA LYS A 739 26.37 21.48 -21.72
C LYS A 739 26.55 22.12 -20.35
N SER A 740 27.38 23.15 -20.30
CA SER A 740 27.59 24.00 -19.11
C SER A 740 26.25 24.49 -18.56
N GLY A 741 26.05 24.32 -17.25
CA GLY A 741 24.88 24.79 -16.51
C GLY A 741 23.58 24.02 -16.79
N VAL A 742 23.59 23.00 -17.65
CA VAL A 742 22.41 22.18 -17.93
C VAL A 742 22.48 20.91 -17.08
N PRO A 743 21.50 20.65 -16.19
CA PRO A 743 21.46 19.42 -15.41
C PRO A 743 21.26 18.18 -16.28
N SER A 744 21.80 17.04 -15.82
CA SER A 744 21.46 15.74 -16.39
C SER A 744 19.99 15.38 -16.17
N ASP A 745 19.52 14.36 -16.90
CA ASP A 745 18.31 13.64 -16.50
C ASP A 745 18.48 13.10 -15.06
N PRO A 746 17.40 13.07 -14.24
CA PRO A 746 17.40 12.43 -12.93
C PRO A 746 17.73 10.93 -13.02
N TYR A 747 18.59 10.45 -12.12
CA TYR A 747 18.91 9.03 -11.94
C TYR A 747 18.45 8.55 -10.57
N LEU A 748 17.77 7.40 -10.51
CA LEU A 748 17.18 6.88 -9.27
C LEU A 748 18.29 6.53 -8.28
N PHE A 749 18.21 7.10 -7.08
CA PHE A 749 19.23 6.95 -6.03
C PHE A 749 18.70 6.24 -4.77
N ALA A 750 17.43 6.48 -4.44
CA ALA A 750 16.83 5.98 -3.21
C ALA A 750 16.73 4.44 -3.14
N PHE A 751 16.72 3.92 -1.91
CA PHE A 751 16.54 2.51 -1.55
C PHE A 751 17.64 1.53 -2.02
N TYR A 752 18.74 2.03 -2.56
CA TYR A 752 19.94 1.25 -2.84
C TYR A 752 20.99 1.49 -1.73
N ASP A 753 21.74 0.47 -1.36
CA ASP A 753 22.88 0.57 -0.46
C ASP A 753 24.22 0.49 -1.22
N ARG A 754 25.33 0.70 -0.51
CA ARG A 754 26.72 0.62 -1.06
C ARG A 754 26.91 1.42 -2.35
N ARG A 755 26.47 2.67 -2.30
CA ARG A 755 26.40 3.56 -3.46
C ARG A 755 27.78 4.16 -3.72
N GLU A 756 28.31 3.95 -4.92
CA GLU A 756 29.53 4.63 -5.39
C GLU A 756 29.29 5.37 -6.70
N LEU A 757 29.88 6.54 -6.86
CA LEU A 757 29.92 7.31 -8.11
C LEU A 757 31.33 7.32 -8.69
N ALA A 758 31.46 7.07 -9.99
CA ALA A 758 32.66 7.34 -10.79
C ALA A 758 32.37 8.42 -11.84
N LEU A 759 33.17 9.49 -11.83
CA LEU A 759 32.96 10.69 -12.63
C LEU A 759 34.24 11.09 -13.38
N ASN A 760 34.16 11.26 -14.70
CA ASN A 760 35.27 11.72 -15.54
C ASN A 760 34.78 12.50 -16.77
N HIS A 761 35.71 13.18 -17.47
CA HIS A 761 35.43 13.95 -18.68
C HIS A 761 36.60 13.94 -19.67
N ASN A 762 36.33 14.37 -20.91
CA ASN A 762 37.33 14.50 -21.96
C ASN A 762 37.89 15.93 -22.19
N ALA A 763 37.37 16.93 -21.47
CA ALA A 763 37.84 18.31 -21.63
C ALA A 763 39.35 18.49 -21.29
N PRO A 764 40.07 19.39 -21.98
CA PRO A 764 41.51 19.61 -21.78
C PRO A 764 41.83 20.48 -20.55
N GLU A 765 40.82 21.01 -19.88
CA GLU A 765 40.93 21.79 -18.64
C GLU A 765 40.08 21.14 -17.55
N PRO A 766 40.35 21.43 -16.26
CA PRO A 766 39.50 20.98 -15.18
C PRO A 766 38.04 21.44 -15.37
N VAL A 767 37.11 20.54 -15.03
CA VAL A 767 35.66 20.77 -15.04
C VAL A 767 35.14 20.62 -13.62
N THR A 768 34.32 21.57 -13.17
CA THR A 768 33.62 21.48 -11.89
C THR A 768 32.24 20.91 -12.11
N PHE A 769 31.91 19.86 -11.36
CA PHE A 769 30.58 19.26 -11.34
C PHE A 769 29.90 19.56 -10.01
N THR A 770 28.64 19.97 -10.08
CA THR A 770 27.76 20.07 -8.92
C THR A 770 26.89 18.83 -8.86
N ILE A 771 26.97 18.09 -7.76
CA ILE A 771 26.12 16.93 -7.46
C ILE A 771 24.89 17.45 -6.72
N GLN A 772 23.71 17.18 -7.27
CA GLN A 772 22.43 17.63 -6.75
C GLN A 772 21.51 16.47 -6.43
N PHE A 773 20.71 16.62 -5.38
CA PHE A 773 19.70 15.65 -4.98
C PHE A 773 18.31 16.26 -4.94
N GLU A 774 17.30 15.44 -5.19
CA GLU A 774 15.89 15.74 -4.93
C GLU A 774 15.34 14.64 -4.01
N PRO A 775 14.95 14.97 -2.76
CA PRO A 775 14.68 13.92 -1.77
C PRO A 775 13.34 13.16 -1.88
N ILE A 776 12.26 13.74 -2.41
CA ILE A 776 10.89 13.19 -2.28
C ILE A 776 10.27 12.72 -3.60
N GLY A 777 10.65 13.32 -4.73
CA GLY A 777 10.15 13.06 -6.09
C GLY A 777 9.59 14.32 -6.77
N HIS A 778 9.14 15.29 -5.97
CA HIS A 778 8.43 16.50 -6.40
C HIS A 778 8.89 17.77 -5.67
N GLY A 779 10.00 17.70 -4.95
CA GLY A 779 10.61 18.82 -4.24
C GLY A 779 11.65 19.58 -5.08
N PRO A 780 12.29 20.59 -4.47
CA PRO A 780 13.36 21.32 -5.12
C PRO A 780 14.65 20.49 -5.16
N TRP A 781 15.48 20.75 -6.17
CA TRP A 781 16.83 20.21 -6.24
C TRP A 781 17.77 20.98 -5.31
N MET A 782 18.58 20.26 -4.55
CA MET A 782 19.50 20.79 -3.56
C MET A 782 20.94 20.42 -3.90
N ASP A 783 21.84 21.39 -3.77
CA ASP A 783 23.27 21.18 -3.94
C ASP A 783 23.82 20.42 -2.73
N TRP A 784 24.57 19.34 -3.00
CA TRP A 784 25.25 18.56 -1.96
C TRP A 784 26.76 18.81 -1.95
N LYS A 785 27.39 18.73 -3.12
CA LYS A 785 28.85 18.81 -3.25
C LYS A 785 29.25 19.33 -4.61
N GLN A 786 30.24 20.22 -4.64
CA GLN A 786 30.96 20.57 -5.87
C GLN A 786 32.31 19.86 -5.90
N VAL A 787 32.63 19.26 -7.04
CA VAL A 787 33.86 18.50 -7.24
C VAL A 787 34.54 18.97 -8.51
N GLN A 788 35.83 19.32 -8.41
CA GLN A 788 36.64 19.65 -9.58
C GLN A 788 37.40 18.41 -10.02
N VAL A 789 37.23 18.02 -11.28
CA VAL A 789 37.90 16.86 -11.89
C VAL A 789 38.95 17.39 -12.89
N SER A 790 40.19 16.91 -12.81
CA SER A 790 41.25 17.30 -13.74
C SER A 790 41.18 16.47 -15.04
N PRO A 791 41.74 16.98 -16.16
CA PRO A 791 41.82 16.23 -17.41
C PRO A 791 42.49 14.86 -17.24
N GLY A 792 41.83 13.80 -17.71
CA GLY A 792 42.35 12.43 -17.66
C GLY A 792 42.21 11.74 -16.30
N GLU A 793 41.65 12.41 -15.28
CA GLU A 793 41.38 11.82 -13.97
C GLU A 793 39.95 11.26 -13.88
N THR A 794 39.75 10.34 -12.92
CA THR A 794 38.42 9.86 -12.54
C THR A 794 38.24 10.14 -11.06
N TYR A 795 37.25 10.95 -10.75
CA TYR A 795 36.79 11.17 -9.39
C TYR A 795 35.91 10.00 -8.95
N ARG A 796 36.08 9.56 -7.70
CA ARG A 796 35.27 8.52 -7.08
C ARG A 796 34.70 9.02 -5.77
N GLU A 797 33.43 8.75 -5.52
CA GLU A 797 32.74 9.06 -4.27
C GLU A 797 32.01 7.81 -3.78
N THR A 798 32.29 7.40 -2.55
CA THR A 798 31.41 6.48 -1.81
C THR A 798 30.46 7.35 -1.00
N PHE A 799 29.17 7.21 -1.22
CA PHE A 799 28.18 8.03 -0.52
C PHE A 799 28.02 7.54 0.93
N PRO A 800 27.79 8.45 1.91
CA PRO A 800 27.45 8.05 3.27
C PRO A 800 26.20 7.15 3.31
N ASP A 801 26.15 6.24 4.28
CA ASP A 801 24.99 5.35 4.46
C ASP A 801 23.74 6.17 4.81
N GLU A 802 23.90 7.23 5.61
CA GLU A 802 22.81 8.11 6.02
C GLU A 802 22.27 8.99 4.89
N LEU A 803 22.98 9.14 3.76
CA LEU A 803 22.56 10.01 2.66
C LEU A 803 21.40 9.38 1.89
N GLU A 804 20.16 9.79 2.15
CA GLU A 804 19.00 9.26 1.45
C GLU A 804 18.23 10.38 0.74
N ALA A 805 17.96 10.17 -0.55
CA ALA A 805 17.20 11.07 -1.43
C ALA A 805 16.67 10.28 -2.64
N ARG A 806 15.54 10.70 -3.21
CA ARG A 806 14.91 10.02 -4.36
C ARG A 806 15.81 9.99 -5.59
N TRP A 807 16.24 11.17 -6.04
CA TRP A 807 16.94 11.33 -7.31
C TRP A 807 18.28 12.02 -7.12
N ILE A 808 19.25 11.63 -7.94
CA ILE A 808 20.52 12.32 -8.12
C ILE A 808 20.61 12.88 -9.55
N ARG A 809 21.24 14.05 -9.70
CA ARG A 809 21.65 14.59 -11.01
C ARG A 809 22.97 15.35 -10.90
N LEU A 810 23.60 15.60 -12.04
CA LEU A 810 24.86 16.36 -12.10
C LEU A 810 24.73 17.57 -13.03
N VAL A 811 25.44 18.64 -12.68
CA VAL A 811 25.59 19.87 -13.49
C VAL A 811 27.07 20.15 -13.70
N ALA A 812 27.52 20.28 -14.95
CA ALA A 812 28.90 20.68 -15.24
C ALA A 812 28.99 22.20 -15.46
N ASP A 813 30.10 22.81 -15.06
CA ASP A 813 30.38 24.24 -15.31
C ASP A 813 30.88 24.51 -16.74
N LYS A 814 31.27 23.47 -17.49
CA LYS A 814 31.81 23.57 -18.85
C LYS A 814 31.15 22.58 -19.80
N ASN A 815 31.14 22.93 -21.09
CA ASN A 815 30.81 21.98 -22.14
C ASN A 815 31.92 20.93 -22.23
N CYS A 816 31.55 19.65 -22.20
CA CYS A 816 32.48 18.53 -22.31
C CYS A 816 31.74 17.27 -22.76
N GLU A 817 32.48 16.19 -23.00
CA GLU A 817 31.92 14.84 -22.93
C GLU A 817 32.25 14.27 -21.55
N ALA A 818 31.25 13.76 -20.83
CA ALA A 818 31.42 13.26 -19.47
C ALA A 818 30.80 11.88 -19.26
N THR A 819 31.32 11.17 -18.27
CA THR A 819 30.79 9.91 -17.76
C THR A 819 30.54 10.07 -16.27
N ALA A 820 29.32 9.78 -15.83
CA ALA A 820 28.90 9.76 -14.44
C ALA A 820 28.13 8.45 -14.22
N GLN A 821 28.77 7.48 -13.58
CA GLN A 821 28.25 6.12 -13.41
C GLN A 821 28.25 5.76 -11.94
N LEU A 822 27.13 5.21 -11.48
CA LEU A 822 26.90 4.71 -10.15
C LEU A 822 26.83 3.18 -10.13
N SER A 823 27.25 2.59 -9.03
CA SER A 823 27.08 1.17 -8.71
C SER A 823 26.37 1.01 -7.36
N TYR A 824 25.49 0.01 -7.32
CA TYR A 824 24.70 -0.42 -6.17
C TYR A 824 24.91 -1.93 -5.99
N GLU A 825 25.40 -2.36 -4.82
CA GLU A 825 25.91 -3.73 -4.58
C GLU A 825 25.32 -4.41 -3.35
#